data_AF-A0ABD0ZHU2-F1
#
_entry.id   AF-A0ABD0ZHU2-F1
#
_cell.length_a   1.000
_cell.length_b   1.000
_cell.length_c   1.000
_cell.angle_alpha   90.00
_cell.angle_beta   90.00
_cell.angle_gamma   90.00
#
_symmetry.space_group_name_H-M   'P 1'
#
loop_
_entity.id
_entity.type
_entity.pdbx_description
1 polymer ?
#
loop_
_entity_poly.entity_id
_entity_poly.type
_entity_poly.pdbx_seq_one_letter_code
_entity_poly.pdbx_strand_id
1 'polypeptide(L)'
;MLSICDIVLNHSANESEWLGEHPECGYNLNNSPHLRPAYLLDWALHTFSNDVAKGLYEISGIPPNISTEDHLQAIKHILTAKILPEMKIPELYMVDVVALVLEFQTKCQSGVKEPGVTAITPVRIIQDPEFRRLKSTVDMKLALENYNVFRNDCFDEDTRQRKCAESFKARLEELNDSIRREVEEHLSAAVENCIRTIHYFRIQSDGPKIKEITKQHPLFPRYFVEKSGKGGEDTFYADAKSASLIMAHNGWVMNHDPLINFAEPGSNVYLRRELIAWGDSVKLRYGESEVDCPYLWNYMREYVETTASIFDGVRLDNCHSTPIPLAQYLLDAARKVKPNLYVVAELFTNSDKTDNIFVNKLGITSLIREALSAWDCHEEGRLVYRYGGQPVGSFSGEVTGSAANAHALFLDMTHDNPSPVQKRTLFDMLPSAALVSMAACASGTTMGYDQLVPHHVMFNSHYQMYKYIHVVDEKRQYMGKDRADLSCGISAGKLALNELHSWLSKNNFNQVFVDQVDQDIVCVTRHNEKNLDSVILFSYTAFQWPRTDVSALGKSIVVHGCVTRVIFEAYLTHGVKNFKEDDKVINGLEEYKLQIKKDLQVNNSAMIEISDCGGGATRISLTSKFLPGSVIALRVSATEKAKKAVISLVNGVNNITKEVLPLNLADLNYALYTCSEEEESGGAYNIPNFGALVYCGIQGIMSVLDGIAAKDDLGHALCANIRDGPWLSDYTIRRFRAHKSTKKLGKITYFVKKDKKRSLL
;
A
#
# COMPACT_ATOMS: atom_id res chain seq x y z
N MET A 1 -12.74 -9.52 23.76
CA MET A 1 -11.62 -9.32 22.82
C MET A 1 -12.01 -10.04 21.56
N LEU A 2 -12.01 -9.36 20.42
CA LEU A 2 -12.18 -10.02 19.12
C LEU A 2 -10.80 -10.48 18.64
N SER A 3 -10.75 -11.50 17.78
CA SER A 3 -9.51 -12.01 17.22
C SER A 3 -9.59 -12.15 15.71
N ILE A 4 -8.50 -11.83 15.03
CA ILE A 4 -8.34 -12.03 13.59
C ILE A 4 -7.13 -12.93 13.34
N CYS A 5 -7.11 -13.62 12.20
CA CYS A 5 -6.01 -14.48 11.79
C CYS A 5 -5.56 -14.13 10.37
N ASP A 6 -4.26 -14.18 10.12
CA ASP A 6 -3.73 -14.11 8.76
C ASP A 6 -4.19 -15.32 7.95
N ILE A 7 -4.60 -15.05 6.70
CA ILE A 7 -4.79 -16.08 5.70
C ILE A 7 -3.80 -15.90 4.56
N VAL A 8 -3.04 -16.96 4.29
CA VAL A 8 -2.00 -16.98 3.26
C VAL A 8 -2.50 -17.81 2.08
N LEU A 9 -2.78 -17.13 0.97
CA LEU A 9 -3.40 -17.77 -0.20
C LEU A 9 -2.41 -17.97 -1.35
N ASN A 10 -1.27 -17.26 -1.34
CA ASN A 10 -0.39 -17.18 -2.51
C ASN A 10 0.69 -18.28 -2.54
N HIS A 11 1.02 -18.86 -1.39
CA HIS A 11 2.15 -19.78 -1.26
C HIS A 11 1.97 -20.79 -0.12
N SER A 12 2.81 -21.81 -0.12
CA SER A 12 2.92 -22.80 0.97
C SER A 12 4.38 -23.19 1.20
N ALA A 13 4.72 -23.60 2.42
CA ALA A 13 6.10 -23.94 2.80
C ALA A 13 6.67 -25.08 1.94
N ASN A 14 7.95 -24.99 1.60
CA ASN A 14 8.67 -25.98 0.80
C ASN A 14 8.56 -27.41 1.36
N GLU A 15 8.52 -27.54 2.68
CA GLU A 15 8.49 -28.81 3.42
C GLU A 15 7.12 -29.48 3.40
N SER A 16 6.06 -28.79 2.96
CA SER A 16 4.69 -29.32 2.99
C SER A 16 4.57 -30.63 2.22
N GLU A 17 4.25 -31.72 2.92
CA GLU A 17 4.21 -33.07 2.35
C GLU A 17 3.15 -33.19 1.23
N TRP A 18 1.99 -32.57 1.42
CA TRP A 18 0.88 -32.57 0.46
C TRP A 18 1.26 -32.00 -0.91
N LEU A 19 2.25 -31.08 -1.00
CA LEU A 19 2.76 -30.61 -2.30
C LEU A 19 3.47 -31.72 -3.07
N GLY A 20 4.09 -32.68 -2.38
CA GLY A 20 4.67 -33.86 -3.05
C GLY A 20 3.62 -34.85 -3.55
N GLU A 21 2.46 -34.90 -2.90
CA GLU A 21 1.31 -35.74 -3.28
C GLU A 21 0.49 -35.10 -4.40
N HIS A 22 0.36 -33.77 -4.36
CA HIS A 22 -0.41 -32.93 -5.28
C HIS A 22 0.48 -31.87 -5.96
N PRO A 23 1.49 -32.27 -6.75
CA PRO A 23 2.44 -31.34 -7.34
C PRO A 23 1.80 -30.36 -8.33
N GLU A 24 0.62 -30.68 -8.88
CA GLU A 24 -0.17 -29.80 -9.74
C GLU A 24 -0.59 -28.48 -9.08
N CYS A 25 -0.56 -28.42 -7.74
CA CYS A 25 -0.91 -27.25 -6.95
C CYS A 25 0.18 -26.17 -6.96
N GLY A 26 1.40 -26.49 -7.36
CA GLY A 26 2.48 -25.51 -7.57
C GLY A 26 2.65 -25.17 -9.05
N TYR A 27 3.24 -24.02 -9.35
CA TYR A 27 3.83 -23.79 -10.67
C TYR A 27 5.07 -24.68 -10.79
N ASN A 28 5.01 -25.71 -11.65
CA ASN A 28 6.07 -26.70 -11.80
C ASN A 28 6.46 -26.90 -13.27
N LEU A 29 7.56 -27.59 -13.54
CA LEU A 29 8.09 -27.72 -14.90
C LEU A 29 7.28 -28.64 -15.82
N ASN A 30 6.26 -29.34 -15.29
CA ASN A 30 5.34 -30.14 -16.08
C ASN A 30 4.08 -29.35 -16.49
N ASN A 31 3.45 -28.62 -15.55
CA ASN A 31 2.25 -27.82 -15.83
C ASN A 31 2.55 -26.39 -16.31
N SER A 32 3.79 -25.93 -16.14
CA SER A 32 4.25 -24.57 -16.47
C SER A 32 5.58 -24.64 -17.25
N PRO A 33 5.60 -25.28 -18.43
CA PRO A 33 6.84 -25.53 -19.19
C PRO A 33 7.57 -24.25 -19.64
N HIS A 34 6.88 -23.10 -19.71
CA HIS A 34 7.48 -21.78 -19.96
C HIS A 34 8.48 -21.36 -18.88
N LEU A 35 8.47 -22.00 -17.71
CA LEU A 35 9.45 -21.75 -16.64
C LEU A 35 10.74 -22.59 -16.80
N ARG A 36 10.80 -23.56 -17.71
CA ARG A 36 12.01 -24.41 -17.92
C ARG A 36 13.26 -23.58 -18.26
N PRO A 37 13.23 -22.56 -19.14
CA PRO A 37 14.37 -21.69 -19.39
C PRO A 37 14.88 -20.98 -18.11
N ALA A 38 13.96 -20.52 -17.27
CA ALA A 38 14.30 -19.86 -16.01
C ALA A 38 14.86 -20.84 -14.97
N TYR A 39 14.35 -22.07 -14.93
CA TYR A 39 14.89 -23.12 -14.07
C TYR A 39 16.31 -23.51 -14.46
N LEU A 40 16.60 -23.66 -15.76
CA LEU A 40 17.96 -23.94 -16.23
C LEU A 40 18.95 -22.86 -15.78
N LEU A 41 18.54 -21.60 -15.83
CA LEU A 41 19.31 -20.49 -15.31
C LEU A 41 19.48 -20.59 -13.78
N ASP A 42 18.41 -20.80 -13.02
CA ASP A 42 18.47 -20.95 -11.55
C ASP A 42 19.40 -22.09 -11.12
N TRP A 43 19.31 -23.23 -11.80
CA TRP A 43 20.17 -24.39 -11.56
C TRP A 43 21.65 -24.07 -11.83
N ALA A 44 21.95 -23.46 -12.97
CA ALA A 44 23.32 -23.06 -13.31
C ALA A 44 23.89 -22.05 -12.30
N LEU A 45 23.09 -21.06 -11.88
CA LEU A 45 23.46 -20.10 -10.85
C LEU A 45 23.66 -20.77 -9.48
N HIS A 46 22.84 -21.76 -9.12
CA HIS A 46 23.00 -22.52 -7.90
C HIS A 46 24.28 -23.35 -7.89
N THR A 47 24.57 -24.07 -8.98
CA THR A 47 25.82 -24.82 -9.14
C THR A 47 27.02 -23.87 -9.05
N PHE A 48 26.98 -22.74 -9.75
CA PHE A 48 28.02 -21.72 -9.69
C PHE A 48 28.21 -21.16 -8.28
N SER A 49 27.11 -20.87 -7.55
CA SER A 49 27.17 -20.46 -6.15
C SER A 49 27.87 -21.49 -5.26
N ASN A 50 27.58 -22.78 -5.45
CA ASN A 50 28.20 -23.85 -4.67
C ASN A 50 29.70 -23.99 -5.00
N ASP A 51 30.08 -23.78 -6.25
CA ASP A 51 31.47 -23.87 -6.68
C ASP A 51 32.31 -22.69 -6.19
N VAL A 52 31.73 -21.48 -6.18
CA VAL A 52 32.36 -20.31 -5.55
C VAL A 52 32.54 -20.53 -4.04
N ALA A 53 31.54 -21.07 -3.35
CA ALA A 53 31.65 -21.39 -1.92
C ALA A 53 32.77 -22.40 -1.61
N LYS A 54 33.09 -23.30 -2.54
CA LYS A 54 34.21 -24.26 -2.46
C LYS A 54 35.57 -23.65 -2.85
N GLY A 55 35.62 -22.37 -3.23
CA GLY A 55 36.85 -21.69 -3.65
C GLY A 55 37.30 -21.99 -5.09
N LEU A 56 36.47 -22.62 -5.92
CA LEU A 56 36.86 -23.04 -7.27
C LEU A 56 37.11 -21.88 -8.24
N TYR A 57 36.64 -20.67 -7.90
CA TYR A 57 36.76 -19.46 -8.71
C TYR A 57 37.70 -18.40 -8.12
N GLU A 58 38.50 -18.74 -7.09
CA GLU A 58 39.46 -17.80 -6.48
C GLU A 58 40.48 -17.25 -7.50
N ILE A 59 40.98 -18.12 -8.39
CA ILE A 59 41.92 -17.72 -9.47
C ILE A 59 41.25 -16.74 -10.45
N SER A 60 39.93 -16.79 -10.59
CA SER A 60 39.13 -15.87 -11.39
C SER A 60 38.77 -14.58 -10.64
N GLY A 61 39.32 -14.36 -9.44
CA GLY A 61 39.04 -13.17 -8.62
C GLY A 61 37.73 -13.24 -7.84
N ILE A 62 37.14 -14.44 -7.67
CA ILE A 62 35.88 -14.63 -6.96
C ILE A 62 36.11 -15.53 -5.73
N PRO A 63 36.40 -14.94 -4.56
CA PRO A 63 36.59 -15.71 -3.33
C PRO A 63 35.26 -16.20 -2.73
N PRO A 64 35.30 -17.18 -1.81
CA PRO A 64 34.12 -17.61 -1.03
C PRO A 64 33.51 -16.51 -0.15
N ASN A 65 34.23 -15.41 0.06
CA ASN A 65 33.83 -14.26 0.87
C ASN A 65 33.75 -13.00 -0.01
N ILE A 66 32.54 -12.55 -0.34
CA ILE A 66 32.34 -11.41 -1.24
C ILE A 66 32.24 -10.13 -0.42
N SER A 67 33.13 -9.17 -0.68
CA SER A 67 33.20 -7.93 0.09
C SER A 67 33.61 -6.68 -0.70
N THR A 68 33.85 -6.79 -2.01
CA THR A 68 34.36 -5.68 -2.83
C THR A 68 33.64 -5.60 -4.17
N GLU A 69 33.65 -4.41 -4.78
CA GLU A 69 33.07 -4.18 -6.11
C GLU A 69 33.80 -4.98 -7.21
N ASP A 70 35.12 -5.18 -7.06
CA ASP A 70 35.92 -5.98 -7.99
C ASP A 70 35.43 -7.43 -8.07
N HIS A 71 34.99 -8.00 -6.93
CA HIS A 71 34.40 -9.34 -6.93
C HIS A 71 33.09 -9.37 -7.75
N LEU A 72 32.28 -8.30 -7.70
CA LEU A 72 31.05 -8.22 -8.51
C LEU A 72 31.37 -8.18 -10.01
N GLN A 73 32.39 -7.42 -10.41
CA GLN A 73 32.82 -7.36 -11.81
C GLN A 73 33.36 -8.71 -12.29
N ALA A 74 34.13 -9.41 -11.46
CA ALA A 74 34.59 -10.77 -11.76
C ALA A 74 33.42 -11.75 -11.92
N ILE A 75 32.44 -11.72 -11.01
CA ILE A 75 31.22 -12.53 -11.10
C ILE A 75 30.47 -12.23 -12.40
N LYS A 76 30.23 -10.95 -12.70
CA LYS A 76 29.54 -10.50 -13.92
C LYS A 76 30.24 -11.01 -15.18
N HIS A 77 31.57 -10.92 -15.22
CA HIS A 77 32.37 -11.42 -16.33
C HIS A 77 32.22 -12.94 -16.51
N ILE A 78 32.36 -13.74 -15.44
CA ILE A 78 32.23 -15.20 -15.51
C ILE A 78 30.82 -15.62 -15.93
N LEU A 79 29.79 -14.97 -15.40
CA LEU A 79 28.40 -15.25 -15.79
C LEU A 79 28.20 -15.03 -17.30
N THR A 80 28.71 -13.92 -17.84
CA THR A 80 28.50 -13.52 -19.23
C THR A 80 29.38 -14.30 -20.21
N ALA A 81 30.64 -14.52 -19.86
CA ALA A 81 31.63 -15.11 -20.77
C ALA A 81 31.63 -16.64 -20.76
N LYS A 82 31.16 -17.27 -19.68
CA LYS A 82 31.25 -18.73 -19.50
C LYS A 82 29.90 -19.37 -19.18
N ILE A 83 29.26 -18.99 -18.06
CA ILE A 83 28.10 -19.72 -17.54
C ILE A 83 26.90 -19.63 -18.49
N LEU A 84 26.51 -18.42 -18.93
CA LEU A 84 25.35 -18.25 -19.80
C LEU A 84 25.51 -18.87 -21.19
N PRO A 85 26.65 -18.69 -21.90
CA PRO A 85 26.87 -19.34 -23.19
C PRO A 85 26.81 -20.86 -23.15
N GLU A 86 27.33 -21.50 -22.10
CA GLU A 86 27.30 -22.97 -21.94
C GLU A 86 25.86 -23.51 -21.83
N MET A 87 24.95 -22.73 -21.24
CA MET A 87 23.55 -23.17 -21.06
C MET A 87 22.73 -23.14 -22.35
N LYS A 88 23.15 -22.37 -23.37
CA LYS A 88 22.47 -22.29 -24.67
C LYS A 88 20.96 -22.06 -24.58
N ILE A 89 20.50 -21.26 -23.61
CA ILE A 89 19.08 -20.99 -23.34
C ILE A 89 18.31 -20.54 -24.61
N PRO A 90 18.87 -19.74 -25.54
CA PRO A 90 18.16 -19.38 -26.78
C PRO A 90 17.69 -20.57 -27.61
N GLU A 91 18.38 -21.72 -27.54
CA GLU A 91 17.97 -22.93 -28.28
C GLU A 91 16.59 -23.43 -27.86
N LEU A 92 16.12 -23.14 -26.65
CA LEU A 92 14.79 -23.55 -26.15
C LEU A 92 13.63 -22.79 -26.84
N TYR A 93 13.95 -21.73 -27.58
CA TYR A 93 13.02 -20.88 -28.30
C TYR A 93 13.16 -21.00 -29.82
N MET A 94 14.32 -21.45 -30.29
CA MET A 94 14.69 -21.50 -31.70
C MET A 94 14.17 -22.72 -32.44
N VAL A 95 14.19 -22.64 -33.77
CA VAL A 95 13.89 -23.75 -34.67
C VAL A 95 15.16 -24.47 -35.13
N ASP A 96 15.05 -25.76 -35.44
CA ASP A 96 16.08 -26.48 -36.19
C ASP A 96 16.00 -26.12 -37.68
N VAL A 97 16.89 -25.22 -38.10
CA VAL A 97 16.97 -24.72 -39.48
C VAL A 97 17.19 -25.87 -40.46
N VAL A 98 18.05 -26.83 -40.13
CA VAL A 98 18.43 -27.92 -41.04
C VAL A 98 17.23 -28.85 -41.24
N ALA A 99 16.58 -29.24 -40.14
CA ALA A 99 15.42 -30.13 -40.20
C ALA A 99 14.25 -29.51 -40.97
N LEU A 100 13.92 -28.24 -40.71
CA LEU A 100 12.81 -27.56 -41.39
C LEU A 100 13.09 -27.30 -42.86
N VAL A 101 14.33 -26.97 -43.24
CA VAL A 101 14.70 -26.80 -44.66
C VAL A 101 14.58 -28.13 -45.40
N LEU A 102 14.98 -29.25 -44.78
CA LEU A 102 14.84 -30.58 -45.38
C LEU A 102 13.35 -30.95 -45.58
N GLU A 103 12.51 -30.65 -44.58
CA GLU A 103 11.06 -30.84 -44.70
C GLU A 103 10.47 -29.98 -45.84
N PHE A 104 10.87 -28.71 -45.92
CA PHE A 104 10.46 -27.79 -46.97
C PHE A 104 10.86 -28.29 -48.36
N GLN A 105 12.11 -28.73 -48.53
CA GLN A 105 12.61 -29.28 -49.79
C GLN A 105 11.80 -30.49 -50.26
N THR A 106 11.45 -31.38 -49.33
CA THR A 106 10.63 -32.56 -49.62
C THR A 106 9.24 -32.17 -50.12
N LYS A 107 8.61 -31.16 -49.51
CA LYS A 107 7.26 -30.70 -49.88
C LYS A 107 7.22 -29.76 -51.10
N CYS A 108 8.33 -29.10 -51.45
CA CYS A 108 8.44 -28.25 -52.64
C CYS A 108 8.31 -29.02 -53.97
N GLN A 109 8.42 -30.34 -53.95
CA GLN A 109 8.35 -31.20 -55.14
C GLN A 109 6.94 -31.30 -55.76
N SER A 110 5.88 -30.85 -55.06
CA SER A 110 4.49 -30.99 -55.51
C SER A 110 3.98 -29.92 -56.48
N GLY A 111 4.85 -29.05 -57.02
CA GLY A 111 4.51 -28.03 -58.03
C GLY A 111 4.30 -26.60 -57.48
N VAL A 112 4.31 -25.62 -58.40
CA VAL A 112 4.28 -24.16 -58.13
C VAL A 112 2.83 -23.62 -58.18
N LYS A 113 2.46 -22.70 -57.28
CA LYS A 113 1.21 -21.92 -57.42
C LYS A 113 1.48 -20.67 -58.28
N GLU A 114 0.55 -20.36 -59.19
CA GLU A 114 0.58 -19.13 -60.00
C GLU A 114 0.60 -17.86 -59.14
N PRO A 115 1.22 -16.76 -59.63
CA PRO A 115 1.41 -15.53 -58.85
C PRO A 115 0.08 -14.82 -58.56
N GLY A 116 -0.46 -15.03 -57.36
CA GLY A 116 -1.59 -14.26 -56.82
C GLY A 116 -1.10 -13.12 -55.93
N VAL A 117 -1.38 -11.88 -56.32
CA VAL A 117 -1.15 -10.68 -55.51
C VAL A 117 -2.08 -10.71 -54.29
N THR A 118 -1.59 -11.16 -53.13
CA THR A 118 -2.24 -10.95 -51.84
C THR A 118 -1.18 -10.66 -50.77
N ALA A 119 -1.54 -9.81 -49.80
CA ALA A 119 -0.66 -9.41 -48.71
C ALA A 119 -0.13 -10.65 -47.96
N ILE A 120 1.18 -10.89 -48.05
CA ILE A 120 1.83 -12.08 -47.54
C ILE A 120 1.93 -11.99 -46.02
N THR A 121 1.27 -12.92 -45.31
CA THR A 121 1.45 -13.05 -43.85
C THR A 121 2.87 -13.56 -43.57
N PRO A 122 3.67 -12.87 -42.74
CA PRO A 122 5.06 -13.27 -42.52
C PRO A 122 5.15 -14.59 -41.74
N VAL A 123 6.09 -15.45 -42.12
CA VAL A 123 6.44 -16.65 -41.34
C VAL A 123 7.03 -16.21 -39.99
N ARG A 124 6.55 -16.82 -38.92
CA ARG A 124 6.96 -16.60 -37.53
C ARG A 124 7.28 -17.94 -36.87
N ILE A 125 8.15 -17.90 -35.87
CA ILE A 125 8.44 -19.05 -35.02
C ILE A 125 7.21 -19.33 -34.14
N ILE A 126 6.82 -20.59 -34.08
CA ILE A 126 5.83 -21.15 -33.18
C ILE A 126 6.59 -21.87 -32.07
N GLN A 127 6.53 -21.32 -30.86
CA GLN A 127 7.24 -21.83 -29.69
C GLN A 127 6.86 -23.29 -29.40
N ASP A 128 7.85 -24.15 -29.14
CA ASP A 128 7.60 -25.50 -28.62
C ASP A 128 6.92 -25.40 -27.25
N PRO A 129 5.72 -25.98 -27.04
CA PRO A 129 5.03 -25.96 -25.76
C PRO A 129 5.86 -26.54 -24.61
N GLU A 130 6.75 -27.48 -24.91
CA GLU A 130 7.66 -28.12 -23.95
C GLU A 130 9.01 -27.40 -23.81
N PHE A 131 9.24 -26.32 -24.53
CA PHE A 131 10.50 -25.55 -24.50
C PHE A 131 11.74 -26.43 -24.70
N ARG A 132 11.68 -27.42 -25.59
CA ARG A 132 12.84 -28.27 -25.94
C ARG A 132 13.76 -27.54 -26.92
N ARG A 133 15.06 -27.85 -26.81
CA ARG A 133 16.10 -27.27 -27.68
C ARG A 133 15.84 -27.55 -29.16
N LEU A 134 15.78 -26.47 -29.95
CA LEU A 134 15.59 -26.47 -31.41
C LEU A 134 14.31 -27.19 -31.86
N LYS A 135 13.28 -27.26 -31.00
CA LYS A 135 12.00 -27.91 -31.30
C LYS A 135 10.87 -26.95 -31.60
N SER A 136 11.08 -25.64 -31.51
CA SER A 136 10.12 -24.69 -32.05
C SER A 136 9.95 -24.93 -33.55
N THR A 137 8.80 -24.55 -34.10
CA THR A 137 8.43 -24.85 -35.48
C THR A 137 8.00 -23.58 -36.24
N VAL A 138 7.60 -23.73 -37.49
CA VAL A 138 6.94 -22.68 -38.27
C VAL A 138 5.73 -23.28 -38.98
N ASP A 139 4.78 -22.45 -39.41
CA ASP A 139 3.71 -22.91 -40.29
C ASP A 139 4.31 -23.28 -41.66
N MET A 140 4.49 -24.58 -41.89
CA MET A 140 5.09 -25.10 -43.11
C MET A 140 4.22 -24.84 -44.35
N LYS A 141 2.89 -24.75 -44.19
CA LYS A 141 2.00 -24.41 -45.31
C LYS A 141 2.20 -22.96 -45.72
N LEU A 142 2.25 -22.05 -44.76
CA LEU A 142 2.55 -20.65 -44.99
C LEU A 142 3.97 -20.45 -45.55
N ALA A 143 4.95 -21.22 -45.07
CA ALA A 143 6.31 -21.21 -45.61
C ALA A 143 6.35 -21.61 -47.09
N LEU A 144 5.64 -22.67 -47.48
CA LEU A 144 5.51 -23.07 -48.88
C LEU A 144 4.82 -21.99 -49.72
N GLU A 145 3.74 -21.38 -49.22
CA GLU A 145 3.06 -20.30 -49.93
C GLU A 145 3.95 -19.07 -50.17
N ASN A 146 4.81 -18.75 -49.22
CA ASN A 146 5.65 -17.55 -49.27
C ASN A 146 6.97 -17.75 -50.03
N TYR A 147 7.56 -18.96 -49.96
CA TYR A 147 8.91 -19.23 -50.44
C TYR A 147 8.98 -20.21 -51.62
N ASN A 148 7.97 -21.07 -51.85
CA ASN A 148 7.91 -21.95 -53.04
C ASN A 148 7.34 -21.19 -54.26
N VAL A 149 8.04 -20.15 -54.68
CA VAL A 149 7.57 -19.22 -55.72
C VAL A 149 8.22 -19.50 -57.08
N PHE A 150 7.58 -18.98 -58.13
CA PHE A 150 8.19 -18.92 -59.45
C PHE A 150 9.37 -17.93 -59.45
N ARG A 151 10.46 -18.29 -60.13
CA ARG A 151 11.69 -17.50 -60.19
C ARG A 151 12.19 -17.38 -61.62
N ASN A 152 12.19 -16.15 -62.14
CA ASN A 152 12.64 -15.83 -63.50
C ASN A 152 14.15 -16.05 -63.71
N ASP A 153 14.91 -16.21 -62.63
CA ASP A 153 16.37 -16.38 -62.59
C ASP A 153 16.81 -17.86 -62.45
N CYS A 154 15.91 -18.81 -62.77
CA CYS A 154 16.17 -20.25 -62.76
C CYS A 154 15.75 -20.90 -64.09
N PHE A 155 16.58 -21.80 -64.62
CA PHE A 155 16.38 -22.47 -65.92
C PHE A 155 15.88 -23.92 -65.81
N ASP A 156 15.85 -24.47 -64.59
CA ASP A 156 15.41 -25.83 -64.26
C ASP A 156 14.76 -25.87 -62.86
N GLU A 157 13.93 -26.88 -62.61
CA GLU A 157 13.20 -27.03 -61.34
C GLU A 157 14.11 -27.30 -60.15
N ASP A 158 15.23 -28.00 -60.32
CA ASP A 158 16.16 -28.29 -59.22
C ASP A 158 16.82 -26.99 -58.72
N THR A 159 17.25 -26.12 -59.65
CA THR A 159 17.82 -24.80 -59.33
C THR A 159 16.78 -23.89 -58.67
N ARG A 160 15.52 -23.91 -59.13
CA ARG A 160 14.41 -23.16 -58.50
C ARG A 160 14.19 -23.63 -57.06
N GLN A 161 14.03 -24.93 -56.84
CA GLN A 161 13.80 -25.51 -55.52
C GLN A 161 14.94 -25.20 -54.56
N ARG A 162 16.20 -25.29 -55.03
CA ARG A 162 17.38 -24.94 -54.23
C ARG A 162 17.37 -23.48 -53.80
N LYS A 163 17.16 -22.53 -54.71
CA LYS A 163 17.09 -21.10 -54.35
C LYS A 163 15.92 -20.79 -53.42
N CYS A 164 14.76 -21.45 -53.60
CA CYS A 164 13.61 -21.30 -52.72
C CYS A 164 13.93 -21.78 -51.30
N ALA A 165 14.58 -22.94 -51.18
CA ALA A 165 15.06 -23.48 -49.92
C ALA A 165 16.14 -22.58 -49.27
N GLU A 166 17.06 -21.99 -50.05
CA GLU A 166 18.04 -21.02 -49.55
C GLU A 166 17.36 -19.74 -49.01
N SER A 167 16.31 -19.26 -49.69
CA SER A 167 15.55 -18.09 -49.21
C SER A 167 14.76 -18.38 -47.93
N PHE A 168 14.17 -19.57 -47.83
CA PHE A 168 13.52 -20.03 -46.60
C PHE A 168 14.53 -20.22 -45.46
N LYS A 169 15.68 -20.84 -45.75
CA LYS A 169 16.79 -20.99 -44.80
C LYS A 169 17.23 -19.64 -44.24
N ALA A 170 17.50 -18.67 -45.10
CA ALA A 170 17.90 -17.33 -44.69
C ALA A 170 16.85 -16.67 -43.78
N ARG A 171 15.56 -16.88 -44.05
CA ARG A 171 14.48 -16.42 -43.17
C ARG A 171 14.52 -17.10 -41.80
N LEU A 172 14.71 -18.41 -41.74
CA LEU A 172 14.79 -19.13 -40.46
C LEU A 172 16.02 -18.69 -39.65
N GLU A 173 17.15 -18.44 -40.29
CA GLU A 173 18.36 -17.89 -39.66
C GLU A 173 18.09 -16.49 -39.10
N GLU A 174 17.45 -15.60 -39.87
CA GLU A 174 17.04 -14.26 -39.42
C GLU A 174 16.09 -14.33 -38.20
N LEU A 175 15.10 -15.22 -38.23
CA LEU A 175 14.16 -15.43 -37.13
C LEU A 175 14.87 -15.96 -35.87
N ASN A 176 15.76 -16.95 -36.02
CA ASN A 176 16.56 -17.46 -34.91
C ASN A 176 17.47 -16.36 -34.35
N ASP A 177 18.12 -15.54 -35.19
CA ASP A 177 18.95 -14.43 -34.71
C ASP A 177 18.14 -13.37 -33.97
N SER A 178 16.89 -13.12 -34.39
CA SER A 178 15.97 -12.24 -33.66
C SER A 178 15.64 -12.78 -32.26
N ILE A 179 15.27 -14.06 -32.17
CA ILE A 179 15.00 -14.74 -30.89
C ILE A 179 16.26 -14.77 -30.02
N ARG A 180 17.44 -15.00 -30.62
CA ARG A 180 18.71 -14.97 -29.90
C ARG A 180 18.89 -13.66 -29.17
N ARG A 181 18.75 -12.54 -29.90
CA ARG A 181 18.92 -11.19 -29.35
C ARG A 181 17.93 -10.92 -28.23
N GLU A 182 16.64 -11.25 -28.43
CA GLU A 182 15.60 -11.06 -27.42
C GLU A 182 15.90 -11.84 -26.12
N VAL A 183 16.26 -13.11 -26.24
CA VAL A 183 16.60 -13.95 -25.08
C VAL A 183 17.90 -13.46 -24.42
N GLU A 184 18.92 -13.07 -25.20
CA GLU A 184 20.16 -12.51 -24.67
C GLU A 184 19.93 -11.19 -23.91
N GLU A 185 19.01 -10.34 -24.36
CA GLU A 185 18.58 -9.15 -23.61
C GLU A 185 17.98 -9.52 -22.25
N HIS A 186 17.13 -10.55 -22.20
CA HIS A 186 16.57 -11.04 -20.93
C HIS A 186 17.63 -11.63 -20.00
N LEU A 187 18.59 -12.39 -20.55
CA LEU A 187 19.70 -12.94 -19.77
C LEU A 187 20.67 -11.85 -19.28
N SER A 188 20.88 -10.79 -20.07
CA SER A 188 21.65 -9.62 -19.64
C SER A 188 20.96 -8.93 -18.46
N ALA A 189 19.64 -8.71 -18.52
CA ALA A 189 18.87 -8.20 -17.40
C ALA A 189 18.97 -9.12 -16.15
N ALA A 190 18.94 -10.44 -16.37
CA ALA A 190 19.14 -11.42 -15.30
C ALA A 190 20.48 -11.27 -14.58
N VAL A 191 21.57 -11.04 -15.33
CA VAL A 191 22.89 -10.79 -14.75
C VAL A 191 22.87 -9.51 -13.92
N GLU A 192 22.34 -8.41 -14.44
CA GLU A 192 22.30 -7.14 -13.70
C GLU A 192 21.50 -7.28 -12.39
N ASN A 193 20.35 -7.95 -12.42
CA ASN A 193 19.53 -8.17 -11.23
C ASN A 193 20.23 -9.09 -10.21
N CYS A 194 20.93 -10.12 -10.68
CA CYS A 194 21.79 -10.94 -9.83
C CYS A 194 22.90 -10.13 -9.17
N ILE A 195 23.61 -9.26 -9.92
CA ILE A 195 24.67 -8.41 -9.38
C ILE A 195 24.11 -7.41 -8.35
N ARG A 196 22.97 -6.77 -8.64
CA ARG A 196 22.27 -5.87 -7.69
C ARG A 196 21.90 -6.59 -6.39
N THR A 197 21.43 -7.82 -6.50
CA THR A 197 21.10 -8.65 -5.34
C THR A 197 22.36 -8.92 -4.51
N ILE A 198 23.47 -9.35 -5.13
CA ILE A 198 24.73 -9.60 -4.41
C ILE A 198 25.25 -8.31 -3.77
N HIS A 199 25.20 -7.19 -4.49
CA HIS A 199 25.62 -5.89 -3.98
C HIS A 199 24.85 -5.53 -2.70
N TYR A 200 23.52 -5.61 -2.72
CA TYR A 200 22.68 -5.33 -1.55
C TYR A 200 23.02 -6.26 -0.37
N PHE A 201 23.07 -7.57 -0.59
CA PHE A 201 23.26 -8.53 0.50
C PHE A 201 24.66 -8.50 1.12
N ARG A 202 25.69 -8.11 0.35
CA ARG A 202 27.09 -8.33 0.74
C ARG A 202 27.95 -7.08 0.87
N ILE A 203 27.66 -6.04 0.10
CA ILE A 203 28.56 -4.87 -0.05
C ILE A 203 27.90 -3.57 0.43
N GLN A 204 26.63 -3.36 0.08
CA GLN A 204 25.92 -2.11 0.32
C GLN A 204 25.92 -1.72 1.81
N SER A 205 26.09 -0.43 2.09
CA SER A 205 26.32 0.07 3.46
C SER A 205 25.12 -0.12 4.39
N ASP A 206 23.91 -0.03 3.85
CA ASP A 206 22.60 -0.24 4.50
C ASP A 206 22.05 -1.66 4.30
N GLY A 207 22.80 -2.54 3.62
CA GLY A 207 22.44 -3.94 3.44
C GLY A 207 22.92 -4.88 4.58
N PRO A 208 22.55 -6.17 4.54
CA PRO A 208 22.89 -7.17 5.56
C PRO A 208 24.39 -7.48 5.75
N LYS A 209 25.25 -7.19 4.76
CA LYS A 209 26.71 -7.47 4.79
C LYS A 209 27.07 -8.92 5.09
N ILE A 210 26.30 -9.87 4.54
CA ILE A 210 26.54 -11.31 4.68
C ILE A 210 27.61 -11.74 3.68
N LYS A 211 28.88 -11.67 4.10
CA LYS A 211 30.00 -11.87 3.17
C LYS A 211 30.20 -13.33 2.75
N GLU A 212 29.98 -14.26 3.68
CA GLU A 212 30.19 -15.70 3.45
C GLU A 212 29.07 -16.29 2.59
N ILE A 213 29.44 -17.21 1.70
CA ILE A 213 28.50 -17.98 0.90
C ILE A 213 28.27 -19.34 1.57
N THR A 214 27.04 -19.60 2.00
CA THR A 214 26.66 -20.86 2.67
C THR A 214 25.40 -21.44 2.02
N LYS A 215 24.97 -22.63 2.46
CA LYS A 215 23.66 -23.18 2.05
C LYS A 215 22.50 -22.28 2.44
N GLN A 216 22.57 -21.64 3.61
CA GLN A 216 21.53 -20.74 4.11
C GLN A 216 21.59 -19.37 3.41
N HIS A 217 22.80 -18.93 3.04
CA HIS A 217 23.03 -17.66 2.36
C HIS A 217 23.78 -17.89 1.04
N PRO A 218 23.11 -18.46 0.01
CA PRO A 218 23.72 -18.70 -1.28
C PRO A 218 24.08 -17.38 -1.97
N LEU A 219 24.96 -17.45 -2.97
CA LEU A 219 25.36 -16.27 -3.75
C LEU A 219 24.16 -15.67 -4.48
N PHE A 220 23.31 -16.54 -5.03
CA PHE A 220 22.04 -16.18 -5.68
C PHE A 220 20.86 -16.83 -4.94
N PRO A 221 19.78 -16.09 -4.65
CA PRO A 221 18.56 -16.67 -4.10
C PRO A 221 17.99 -17.76 -5.03
N ARG A 222 17.47 -18.85 -4.46
CA ARG A 222 16.83 -19.91 -5.27
C ARG A 222 15.44 -19.47 -5.72
N TYR A 223 15.13 -19.64 -7.00
CA TYR A 223 13.79 -19.38 -7.55
C TYR A 223 12.93 -20.63 -7.66
N PHE A 224 13.54 -21.81 -7.49
CA PHE A 224 12.85 -23.08 -7.53
C PHE A 224 13.33 -23.99 -6.41
N VAL A 225 12.48 -24.94 -6.02
CA VAL A 225 12.80 -26.04 -5.10
C VAL A 225 12.64 -27.38 -5.80
N GLU A 226 13.63 -28.26 -5.63
CA GLU A 226 13.58 -29.65 -6.08
C GLU A 226 13.14 -30.59 -4.95
N LYS A 227 11.84 -30.89 -4.83
CA LYS A 227 11.32 -31.75 -3.74
C LYS A 227 11.87 -33.18 -3.79
N SER A 228 12.25 -33.67 -4.96
CA SER A 228 12.85 -35.01 -5.13
C SER A 228 14.34 -35.08 -4.74
N GLY A 229 14.98 -33.93 -4.50
CA GLY A 229 16.43 -33.80 -4.32
C GLY A 229 17.25 -34.00 -5.60
N LYS A 230 16.61 -34.31 -6.75
CA LYS A 230 17.24 -34.37 -8.06
C LYS A 230 16.90 -33.11 -8.84
N GLY A 231 17.90 -32.51 -9.50
CA GLY A 231 17.74 -31.28 -10.27
C GLY A 231 18.56 -31.29 -11.56
N GLY A 232 18.47 -30.20 -12.32
CA GLY A 232 19.14 -30.02 -13.60
C GLY A 232 18.29 -30.40 -14.82
N GLU A 233 18.85 -30.18 -16.01
CA GLU A 233 18.15 -30.31 -17.29
C GLU A 233 17.56 -31.71 -17.52
N ASP A 234 18.36 -32.75 -17.27
CA ASP A 234 17.94 -34.14 -17.46
C ASP A 234 16.74 -34.53 -16.58
N THR A 235 16.56 -33.86 -15.44
CA THR A 235 15.52 -34.20 -14.46
C THR A 235 14.12 -33.92 -15.00
N PHE A 236 13.92 -32.83 -15.74
CA PHE A 236 12.59 -32.52 -16.27
C PHE A 236 12.33 -33.13 -17.66
N TYR A 237 13.35 -33.62 -18.37
CA TYR A 237 13.16 -34.43 -19.58
C TYR A 237 13.00 -35.93 -19.29
N ALA A 238 13.38 -36.40 -18.09
CA ALA A 238 13.28 -37.81 -17.72
C ALA A 238 11.83 -38.31 -17.71
N ASP A 239 10.95 -37.65 -16.96
CA ASP A 239 9.54 -37.99 -16.87
C ASP A 239 8.71 -36.85 -16.25
N ALA A 240 7.40 -36.88 -16.49
CA ALA A 240 6.45 -35.87 -16.02
C ALA A 240 6.41 -35.73 -14.49
N LYS A 241 6.60 -36.84 -13.75
CA LYS A 241 6.58 -36.82 -12.29
C LYS A 241 7.80 -36.10 -11.74
N SER A 242 8.99 -36.39 -12.27
CA SER A 242 10.23 -35.70 -11.90
C SER A 242 10.14 -34.20 -12.18
N ALA A 243 9.62 -33.80 -13.35
CA ALA A 243 9.39 -32.39 -13.70
C ALA A 243 8.37 -31.69 -12.77
N SER A 244 7.33 -32.41 -12.33
CA SER A 244 6.29 -31.87 -11.44
C SER A 244 6.79 -31.56 -10.02
N LEU A 245 7.88 -32.18 -9.58
CA LEU A 245 8.48 -31.99 -8.27
C LEU A 245 9.51 -30.84 -8.22
N ILE A 246 9.69 -30.13 -9.34
CA ILE A 246 10.48 -28.90 -9.41
C ILE A 246 9.51 -27.73 -9.46
N MET A 247 9.41 -26.99 -8.36
CA MET A 247 8.36 -25.98 -8.15
C MET A 247 8.95 -24.59 -8.02
N ALA A 248 8.27 -23.60 -8.59
CA ALA A 248 8.66 -22.20 -8.51
C ALA A 248 8.34 -21.61 -7.13
N HIS A 249 9.28 -20.85 -6.58
CA HIS A 249 9.06 -20.06 -5.38
C HIS A 249 8.18 -18.85 -5.65
N ASN A 250 7.45 -18.42 -4.64
CA ASN A 250 6.74 -17.14 -4.66
C ASN A 250 7.68 -15.99 -4.27
N GLY A 251 7.16 -14.77 -4.28
CA GLY A 251 7.87 -13.57 -3.89
C GLY A 251 7.10 -12.34 -4.31
N TRP A 252 7.82 -11.25 -4.51
CA TRP A 252 7.25 -10.01 -5.00
C TRP A 252 8.20 -9.32 -5.99
N VAL A 253 7.64 -8.44 -6.82
CA VAL A 253 8.37 -7.75 -7.89
C VAL A 253 8.15 -6.25 -7.70
N MET A 254 9.25 -5.48 -7.65
CA MET A 254 9.19 -4.02 -7.51
C MET A 254 8.37 -3.40 -8.64
N ASN A 255 7.39 -2.55 -8.30
CA ASN A 255 6.54 -1.81 -9.25
C ASN A 255 5.79 -2.68 -10.28
N HIS A 256 5.50 -3.94 -9.96
CA HIS A 256 4.73 -4.81 -10.83
C HIS A 256 3.24 -4.47 -10.79
N ASP A 257 2.54 -4.72 -11.90
CA ASP A 257 1.08 -4.61 -11.92
C ASP A 257 0.48 -5.73 -11.03
N PRO A 258 -0.22 -5.41 -9.94
CA PRO A 258 -0.82 -6.41 -9.05
C PRO A 258 -1.90 -7.26 -9.73
N LEU A 259 -2.44 -6.81 -10.86
CA LEU A 259 -3.46 -7.56 -11.61
C LEU A 259 -2.87 -8.65 -12.50
N ILE A 260 -1.55 -8.68 -12.68
CA ILE A 260 -0.86 -9.64 -13.54
C ILE A 260 -0.08 -10.61 -12.66
N ASN A 261 -0.33 -11.91 -12.84
CA ASN A 261 0.44 -12.93 -12.15
C ASN A 261 1.77 -13.17 -12.87
N PHE A 262 2.88 -12.83 -12.20
CA PHE A 262 4.23 -12.93 -12.74
C PHE A 262 4.72 -14.36 -13.04
N ALA A 263 3.99 -15.39 -12.61
CA ALA A 263 4.31 -16.80 -12.92
C ALA A 263 3.57 -17.35 -14.15
N GLU A 264 2.59 -16.62 -14.68
CA GLU A 264 1.82 -17.05 -15.85
C GLU A 264 2.62 -16.89 -17.16
N PRO A 265 2.26 -17.61 -18.24
CA PRO A 265 2.86 -17.44 -19.55
C PRO A 265 2.83 -15.98 -20.03
N GLY A 266 3.90 -15.53 -20.67
CA GLY A 266 4.08 -14.14 -21.12
C GLY A 266 4.82 -13.23 -20.12
N SER A 267 5.03 -13.68 -18.89
CA SER A 267 5.92 -13.04 -17.94
C SER A 267 7.35 -13.57 -18.06
N ASN A 268 8.33 -12.66 -18.05
CA ASN A 268 9.75 -12.99 -18.05
C ASN A 268 10.43 -12.78 -16.69
N VAL A 269 9.66 -12.54 -15.62
CA VAL A 269 10.18 -12.20 -14.28
C VAL A 269 11.16 -13.25 -13.74
N TYR A 270 10.83 -14.54 -13.87
CA TYR A 270 11.70 -15.62 -13.41
C TYR A 270 13.00 -15.71 -14.24
N LEU A 271 12.91 -15.56 -15.57
CA LEU A 271 14.08 -15.62 -16.46
C LEU A 271 14.99 -14.40 -16.26
N ARG A 272 14.41 -13.21 -16.11
CA ARG A 272 15.11 -11.94 -15.90
C ARG A 272 15.57 -11.72 -14.47
N ARG A 273 15.31 -12.66 -13.56
CA ARG A 273 15.71 -12.57 -12.14
C ARG A 273 15.18 -11.32 -11.45
N GLU A 274 13.96 -10.90 -11.78
CA GLU A 274 13.31 -9.69 -11.23
C GLU A 274 12.54 -9.96 -9.93
N LEU A 275 12.37 -11.23 -9.57
CA LEU A 275 11.64 -11.64 -8.37
C LEU A 275 12.52 -11.51 -7.13
N ILE A 276 12.01 -10.80 -6.11
CA ILE A 276 12.54 -10.92 -4.75
C ILE A 276 11.90 -12.17 -4.16
N ALA A 277 12.58 -13.30 -4.36
CA ALA A 277 12.06 -14.63 -4.09
C ALA A 277 12.09 -15.00 -2.60
N TRP A 278 11.01 -15.61 -2.12
CA TRP A 278 10.93 -16.23 -0.80
C TRP A 278 11.35 -17.68 -0.92
N GLY A 279 12.61 -17.96 -0.58
CA GLY A 279 13.25 -19.26 -0.79
C GLY A 279 12.70 -20.41 0.05
N ASP A 280 11.74 -20.15 0.92
CA ASP A 280 11.04 -21.09 1.81
C ASP A 280 9.61 -21.41 1.34
N SER A 281 9.15 -20.77 0.27
CA SER A 281 7.73 -20.70 -0.08
C SER A 281 7.46 -21.01 -1.55
N VAL A 282 6.76 -22.11 -1.82
CA VAL A 282 6.28 -22.50 -3.16
C VAL A 282 5.05 -21.67 -3.56
N LYS A 283 5.05 -21.13 -4.78
CA LYS A 283 3.91 -20.40 -5.34
C LYS A 283 2.77 -21.35 -5.74
N LEU A 284 1.56 -21.06 -5.27
CA LEU A 284 0.38 -21.87 -5.53
C LEU A 284 -0.29 -21.50 -6.86
N ARG A 285 -0.67 -22.52 -7.63
CA ARG A 285 -1.24 -22.44 -8.99
C ARG A 285 -2.72 -22.83 -8.99
N TYR A 286 -3.59 -21.85 -8.81
CA TYR A 286 -5.05 -22.07 -8.80
C TYR A 286 -5.64 -22.25 -10.21
N GLY A 287 -5.03 -21.69 -11.25
CA GLY A 287 -5.61 -21.59 -12.58
C GLY A 287 -6.70 -20.50 -12.68
N GLU A 288 -7.52 -20.59 -13.72
CA GLU A 288 -8.63 -19.64 -13.93
C GLU A 288 -9.87 -20.01 -13.12
N SER A 289 -10.02 -21.31 -12.80
CA SER A 289 -11.19 -21.86 -12.10
C SER A 289 -10.84 -23.08 -11.24
N GLU A 290 -11.81 -23.53 -10.43
CA GLU A 290 -11.71 -24.75 -9.62
C GLU A 290 -11.33 -26.00 -10.43
N VAL A 291 -11.70 -26.06 -11.72
CA VAL A 291 -11.42 -27.21 -12.59
C VAL A 291 -9.93 -27.37 -12.88
N ASP A 292 -9.16 -26.28 -12.85
CA ASP A 292 -7.74 -26.29 -13.19
C ASP A 292 -6.85 -26.90 -12.09
N CYS A 293 -7.31 -26.82 -10.84
CA CYS A 293 -6.64 -27.43 -9.69
C CYS A 293 -7.63 -27.76 -8.54
N PRO A 294 -8.50 -28.77 -8.69
CA PRO A 294 -9.62 -29.00 -7.77
C PRO A 294 -9.19 -29.23 -6.32
N TYR A 295 -8.08 -29.95 -6.12
CA TYR A 295 -7.55 -30.22 -4.78
C TYR A 295 -7.19 -28.93 -4.06
N LEU A 296 -6.43 -28.03 -4.70
CA LEU A 296 -5.98 -26.77 -4.10
C LEU A 296 -7.16 -25.86 -3.72
N TRP A 297 -8.15 -25.72 -4.62
CA TRP A 297 -9.34 -24.92 -4.36
C TRP A 297 -10.15 -25.47 -3.19
N ASN A 298 -10.31 -26.79 -3.08
CA ASN A 298 -11.00 -27.41 -1.96
C ASN A 298 -10.21 -27.27 -0.65
N TYR A 299 -8.91 -27.55 -0.68
CA TYR A 299 -8.01 -27.44 0.47
C TYR A 299 -8.03 -26.02 1.04
N MET A 300 -7.94 -25.00 0.18
CA MET A 300 -7.94 -23.60 0.61
C MET A 300 -9.31 -23.11 1.07
N ARG A 301 -10.40 -23.64 0.49
CA ARG A 301 -11.75 -23.38 0.99
C ARG A 301 -11.91 -23.89 2.41
N GLU A 302 -11.51 -25.15 2.67
CA GLU A 302 -11.59 -25.75 4.00
C GLU A 302 -10.72 -24.99 5.01
N TYR A 303 -9.50 -24.60 4.63
CA TYR A 303 -8.61 -23.77 5.43
C TYR A 303 -9.27 -22.43 5.81
N VAL A 304 -9.84 -21.72 4.84
CA VAL A 304 -10.46 -20.40 5.06
C VAL A 304 -11.77 -20.52 5.86
N GLU A 305 -12.61 -21.52 5.57
CA GLU A 305 -13.84 -21.80 6.33
C GLU A 305 -13.53 -22.17 7.78
N THR A 306 -12.52 -23.01 8.01
CA THR A 306 -12.06 -23.38 9.35
C THR A 306 -11.56 -22.15 10.10
N THR A 307 -10.75 -21.32 9.46
CA THR A 307 -10.27 -20.06 10.04
C THR A 307 -11.44 -19.14 10.41
N ALA A 308 -12.40 -18.96 9.51
CA ALA A 308 -13.59 -18.12 9.74
C ALA A 308 -14.50 -18.67 10.86
N SER A 309 -14.53 -20.00 11.06
CA SER A 309 -15.29 -20.61 12.16
C SER A 309 -14.72 -20.25 13.54
N ILE A 310 -13.41 -20.01 13.63
CA ILE A 310 -12.69 -19.74 14.88
C ILE A 310 -12.56 -18.23 15.14
N PHE A 311 -12.13 -17.46 14.13
CA PHE A 311 -11.76 -16.04 14.29
C PHE A 311 -12.87 -15.09 13.85
N ASP A 312 -12.95 -13.90 14.44
CA ASP A 312 -13.96 -12.87 14.12
C ASP A 312 -13.68 -12.15 12.80
N GLY A 313 -12.46 -12.31 12.29
CA GLY A 313 -12.01 -11.71 11.04
C GLY A 313 -10.75 -12.37 10.50
N VAL A 314 -10.35 -11.92 9.30
CA VAL A 314 -9.14 -12.38 8.63
C VAL A 314 -8.30 -11.18 8.16
N ARG A 315 -6.97 -11.33 8.16
CA ARG A 315 -6.03 -10.45 7.48
C ARG A 315 -5.57 -11.16 6.20
N LEU A 316 -5.85 -10.56 5.04
CA LEU A 316 -5.38 -11.04 3.74
C LEU A 316 -3.94 -10.58 3.56
N ASP A 317 -3.02 -11.53 3.72
CA ASP A 317 -1.61 -11.33 3.48
C ASP A 317 -1.33 -11.13 1.99
N ASN A 318 -0.53 -10.10 1.66
CA ASN A 318 -0.14 -9.79 0.29
C ASN A 318 -1.33 -9.84 -0.71
N CYS A 319 -2.44 -9.17 -0.35
CA CYS A 319 -3.71 -9.23 -1.10
C CYS A 319 -3.56 -8.74 -2.55
N HIS A 320 -2.62 -7.83 -2.79
CA HIS A 320 -2.33 -7.31 -4.13
C HIS A 320 -1.77 -8.38 -5.08
N SER A 321 -1.20 -9.47 -4.56
CA SER A 321 -0.69 -10.58 -5.38
C SER A 321 -1.67 -11.75 -5.50
N THR A 322 -2.84 -11.66 -4.87
CA THR A 322 -3.88 -12.70 -4.93
C THR A 322 -4.89 -12.40 -6.04
N PRO A 323 -5.15 -13.35 -6.97
CA PRO A 323 -6.17 -13.16 -8.00
C PRO A 323 -7.53 -12.82 -7.40
N ILE A 324 -8.15 -11.73 -7.88
CA ILE A 324 -9.44 -11.26 -7.36
C ILE A 324 -10.53 -12.34 -7.39
N PRO A 325 -10.73 -13.12 -8.47
CA PRO A 325 -11.79 -14.15 -8.49
C PRO A 325 -11.59 -15.22 -7.41
N LEU A 326 -10.35 -15.61 -7.15
CA LEU A 326 -10.00 -16.56 -6.09
C LEU A 326 -10.28 -15.98 -4.70
N ALA A 327 -9.77 -14.77 -4.42
CA ALA A 327 -9.98 -14.12 -3.14
C ALA A 327 -11.48 -13.89 -2.86
N GLN A 328 -12.24 -13.49 -3.88
CA GLN A 328 -13.69 -13.32 -3.77
C GLN A 328 -14.36 -14.64 -3.42
N TYR A 329 -14.04 -15.71 -4.14
CA TYR A 329 -14.57 -17.05 -3.90
C TYR A 329 -14.33 -17.52 -2.45
N LEU A 330 -13.09 -17.40 -1.96
CA LEU A 330 -12.72 -17.86 -0.62
C LEU A 330 -13.32 -16.98 0.49
N LEU A 331 -13.35 -15.66 0.32
CA LEU A 331 -14.00 -14.76 1.29
C LEU A 331 -15.52 -14.95 1.33
N ASP A 332 -16.16 -15.25 0.20
CA ASP A 332 -17.58 -15.57 0.17
C ASP A 332 -17.88 -16.90 0.88
N ALA A 333 -16.99 -17.90 0.76
CA ALA A 333 -17.05 -19.11 1.56
C ALA A 333 -16.89 -18.80 3.06
N ALA A 334 -15.90 -17.99 3.43
CA ALA A 334 -15.70 -17.53 4.81
C ALA A 334 -16.93 -16.81 5.38
N ARG A 335 -17.59 -15.96 4.58
CA ARG A 335 -18.79 -15.21 5.00
C ARG A 335 -20.03 -16.09 5.13
N LYS A 336 -20.13 -17.20 4.40
CA LYS A 336 -21.19 -18.20 4.64
C LYS A 336 -21.06 -18.81 6.03
N VAL A 337 -19.83 -19.05 6.48
CA VAL A 337 -19.54 -19.53 7.84
C VAL A 337 -19.72 -18.42 8.88
N LYS A 338 -19.25 -17.21 8.59
CA LYS A 338 -19.32 -16.04 9.47
C LYS A 338 -19.83 -14.79 8.72
N PRO A 339 -21.15 -14.52 8.75
CA PRO A 339 -21.75 -13.40 8.00
C PRO A 339 -21.18 -12.01 8.34
N ASN A 340 -20.75 -11.81 9.59
CA ASN A 340 -20.16 -10.55 10.07
C ASN A 340 -18.62 -10.57 10.07
N LEU A 341 -17.99 -11.35 9.17
CA LEU A 341 -16.54 -11.47 9.09
C LEU A 341 -15.88 -10.11 8.83
N TYR A 342 -15.00 -9.69 9.75
CA TYR A 342 -14.18 -8.50 9.55
C TYR A 342 -12.99 -8.84 8.64
N VAL A 343 -12.83 -8.13 7.52
CA VAL A 343 -11.75 -8.40 6.56
C VAL A 343 -10.79 -7.24 6.52
N VAL A 344 -9.53 -7.52 6.82
CA VAL A 344 -8.42 -6.58 6.70
C VAL A 344 -7.54 -7.03 5.54
N ALA A 345 -7.03 -6.11 4.73
CA ALA A 345 -6.10 -6.45 3.66
C ALA A 345 -4.82 -5.63 3.71
N GLU A 346 -3.71 -6.32 3.52
CA GLU A 346 -2.45 -5.70 3.13
C GLU A 346 -2.47 -5.43 1.63
N LEU A 347 -2.87 -4.20 1.28
CA LEU A 347 -3.06 -3.76 -0.10
C LEU A 347 -2.33 -2.44 -0.32
N PHE A 348 -1.17 -2.55 -0.96
CA PHE A 348 -0.29 -1.43 -1.30
C PHE A 348 -0.27 -1.26 -2.82
N THR A 349 -1.31 -0.66 -3.38
CA THR A 349 -1.29 -0.29 -4.79
C THR A 349 -0.86 1.16 -4.95
N ASN A 350 -0.37 1.50 -6.14
CA ASN A 350 0.01 2.88 -6.48
C ASN A 350 -1.20 3.75 -6.90
N SER A 351 -2.43 3.31 -6.63
CA SER A 351 -3.64 3.99 -7.10
C SER A 351 -4.86 3.69 -6.23
N ASP A 352 -5.44 4.75 -5.65
CA ASP A 352 -6.73 4.67 -4.91
C ASP A 352 -7.83 4.00 -5.76
N LYS A 353 -7.78 4.16 -7.09
CA LYS A 353 -8.72 3.49 -8.00
C LYS A 353 -8.56 1.98 -7.97
N THR A 354 -7.33 1.49 -7.99
CA THR A 354 -7.03 0.05 -7.93
C THR A 354 -7.40 -0.50 -6.56
N ASP A 355 -7.07 0.21 -5.48
CA ASP A 355 -7.51 -0.15 -4.11
C ASP A 355 -9.03 -0.31 -4.05
N ASN A 356 -9.78 0.63 -4.60
CA ASN A 356 -11.24 0.59 -4.62
C ASN A 356 -11.80 -0.60 -5.43
N ILE A 357 -11.11 -1.09 -6.46
CA ILE A 357 -11.52 -2.30 -7.18
C ILE A 357 -11.46 -3.52 -6.26
N PHE A 358 -10.35 -3.69 -5.54
CA PHE A 358 -10.19 -4.80 -4.58
C PHE A 358 -11.20 -4.68 -3.44
N VAL A 359 -11.33 -3.50 -2.83
CA VAL A 359 -12.25 -3.27 -1.70
C VAL A 359 -13.69 -3.61 -2.08
N ASN A 360 -14.17 -3.10 -3.22
CA ASN A 360 -15.54 -3.33 -3.67
C ASN A 360 -15.81 -4.78 -4.09
N LYS A 361 -14.87 -5.42 -4.79
CA LYS A 361 -15.06 -6.80 -5.26
C LYS A 361 -14.93 -7.83 -4.14
N LEU A 362 -14.00 -7.60 -3.21
CA LEU A 362 -13.69 -8.54 -2.14
C LEU A 362 -14.50 -8.27 -0.87
N GLY A 363 -15.15 -7.11 -0.76
CA GLY A 363 -15.86 -6.68 0.46
C GLY A 363 -14.90 -6.46 1.63
N ILE A 364 -13.71 -5.91 1.37
CA ILE A 364 -12.72 -5.63 2.41
C ILE A 364 -13.27 -4.55 3.34
N THR A 365 -13.20 -4.78 4.65
CA THR A 365 -13.66 -3.81 5.64
C THR A 365 -12.63 -2.72 5.90
N SER A 366 -11.35 -3.09 6.01
CA SER A 366 -10.27 -2.15 6.30
C SER A 366 -9.00 -2.43 5.49
N LEU A 367 -8.35 -1.38 5.00
CA LEU A 367 -7.01 -1.46 4.44
C LEU A 367 -5.97 -1.12 5.49
N ILE A 368 -4.88 -1.91 5.55
CA ILE A 368 -3.75 -1.61 6.41
C ILE A 368 -3.05 -0.34 5.90
N ARG A 369 -2.76 0.57 6.83
CA ARG A 369 -1.96 1.78 6.61
C ARG A 369 -0.90 1.86 7.71
N GLU A 370 0.27 2.37 7.39
CA GLU A 370 1.44 2.32 8.29
C GLU A 370 1.91 3.73 8.62
N ALA A 371 1.98 4.09 9.91
CA ALA A 371 2.48 5.41 10.30
C ALA A 371 3.98 5.57 9.99
N LEU A 372 4.73 4.47 10.06
CA LEU A 372 6.16 4.45 9.72
C LEU A 372 6.45 4.70 8.25
N SER A 373 5.46 4.71 7.34
CA SER A 373 5.71 5.11 5.95
C SER A 373 5.98 6.61 5.81
N ALA A 374 5.56 7.43 6.80
CA ALA A 374 5.86 8.85 6.82
C ALA A 374 7.37 9.09 7.02
N TRP A 375 7.94 9.96 6.18
CA TRP A 375 9.36 10.34 6.22
C TRP A 375 9.63 11.57 7.10
N ASP A 376 8.61 12.35 7.45
CA ASP A 376 8.68 13.48 8.37
C ASP A 376 7.36 13.70 9.14
N CYS A 377 7.38 14.63 10.09
CA CYS A 377 6.26 15.00 10.93
C CYS A 377 5.03 15.45 10.12
N HIS A 378 5.25 16.24 9.06
CA HIS A 378 4.19 16.76 8.22
C HIS A 378 3.49 15.64 7.44
N GLU A 379 4.25 14.70 6.90
CA GLU A 379 3.72 13.55 6.20
C GLU A 379 2.88 12.65 7.12
N GLU A 380 3.30 12.44 8.38
CA GLU A 380 2.50 11.70 9.35
C GLU A 380 1.18 12.43 9.65
N GLY A 381 1.23 13.75 9.84
CA GLY A 381 0.04 14.59 9.96
C GLY A 381 -0.89 14.48 8.74
N ARG A 382 -0.34 14.43 7.52
CA ARG A 382 -1.09 14.21 6.28
C ARG A 382 -1.78 12.85 6.25
N LEU A 383 -1.11 11.78 6.71
CA LEU A 383 -1.71 10.44 6.82
C LEU A 383 -2.84 10.43 7.84
N VAL A 384 -2.67 11.08 8.99
CA VAL A 384 -3.75 11.27 9.98
C VAL A 384 -4.91 12.04 9.38
N TYR A 385 -4.67 13.11 8.63
CA TYR A 385 -5.75 13.85 7.98
C TYR A 385 -6.48 12.97 6.94
N ARG A 386 -5.73 12.24 6.12
CA ARG A 386 -6.27 11.40 5.04
C ARG A 386 -7.13 10.23 5.53
N TYR A 387 -6.69 9.56 6.60
CA TYR A 387 -7.35 8.39 7.18
C TYR A 387 -8.18 8.72 8.42
N GLY A 388 -8.13 9.97 8.88
CA GLY A 388 -8.70 10.44 10.14
C GLY A 388 -10.18 10.75 10.09
N GLY A 389 -10.91 10.36 9.06
CA GLY A 389 -12.35 10.59 8.95
C GLY A 389 -12.71 11.88 8.22
N GLN A 390 -13.87 12.44 8.55
CA GLN A 390 -14.39 13.63 7.87
C GLN A 390 -13.67 14.89 8.33
N PRO A 391 -13.33 15.82 7.44
CA PRO A 391 -12.85 17.15 7.83
C PRO A 391 -13.81 17.89 8.79
N VAL A 392 -13.27 18.73 9.67
CA VAL A 392 -14.10 19.61 10.50
C VAL A 392 -14.88 20.59 9.63
N GLY A 393 -16.21 20.60 9.79
CA GLY A 393 -17.10 21.43 8.99
C GLY A 393 -17.51 20.85 7.64
N SER A 394 -17.21 19.56 7.37
CA SER A 394 -17.74 18.82 6.22
C SER A 394 -19.26 18.93 6.11
N PHE A 395 -19.78 18.90 4.88
CA PHE A 395 -21.20 18.96 4.62
C PHE A 395 -21.92 17.70 5.12
N SER A 396 -23.08 17.87 5.77
CA SER A 396 -23.90 16.77 6.28
C SER A 396 -24.84 16.26 5.19
N GLY A 397 -24.79 14.95 4.92
CA GLY A 397 -25.66 14.26 3.95
C GLY A 397 -25.00 12.99 3.40
N GLU A 398 -25.80 12.10 2.82
CA GLU A 398 -25.26 11.02 1.99
C GLU A 398 -24.58 11.68 0.79
N VAL A 399 -23.25 11.69 0.79
CA VAL A 399 -22.47 12.01 -0.41
C VAL A 399 -22.70 10.85 -1.38
N THR A 400 -23.83 10.87 -2.10
CA THR A 400 -24.16 9.88 -3.10
C THR A 400 -23.16 10.04 -4.25
N GLY A 401 -22.09 9.24 -4.24
CA GLY A 401 -21.19 9.09 -5.39
C GLY A 401 -19.76 9.64 -5.25
N SER A 402 -19.32 10.11 -4.08
CA SER A 402 -17.87 10.35 -3.88
C SER A 402 -17.21 9.05 -3.45
N ALA A 403 -16.15 8.65 -4.15
CA ALA A 403 -15.30 7.53 -3.77
C ALA A 403 -14.62 7.85 -2.43
N ALA A 404 -15.29 7.55 -1.32
CA ALA A 404 -14.70 7.63 0.00
C ALA A 404 -13.47 6.70 0.04
N ASN A 405 -12.38 7.19 0.61
CA ASN A 405 -11.23 6.34 0.90
C ASN A 405 -11.73 5.11 1.67
N ALA A 406 -11.25 3.93 1.28
CA ALA A 406 -11.53 2.72 2.03
C ALA A 406 -11.15 2.93 3.50
N HIS A 407 -11.97 2.40 4.41
CA HIS A 407 -11.72 2.52 5.84
C HIS A 407 -10.32 1.97 6.18
N ALA A 408 -9.60 2.67 7.07
CA ALA A 408 -8.23 2.33 7.41
C ALA A 408 -8.16 1.52 8.71
N LEU A 409 -7.25 0.55 8.74
CA LEU A 409 -6.61 0.08 9.97
C LEU A 409 -5.22 0.72 10.02
N PHE A 410 -5.10 1.82 10.75
CA PHE A 410 -3.88 2.61 10.80
C PHE A 410 -2.98 2.12 11.93
N LEU A 411 -1.86 1.51 11.55
CA LEU A 411 -0.95 0.86 12.48
C LEU A 411 0.22 1.79 12.81
N ASP A 412 0.56 1.91 14.10
CA ASP A 412 1.74 2.64 14.55
C ASP A 412 3.01 2.03 13.90
N MET A 413 3.04 0.69 13.86
CA MET A 413 4.09 -0.15 13.31
C MET A 413 3.49 -1.51 12.93
N THR A 414 3.80 -2.00 11.73
CA THR A 414 3.53 -3.40 11.32
C THR A 414 4.65 -4.34 11.75
N HIS A 415 4.44 -5.65 11.66
CA HIS A 415 5.47 -6.63 12.01
C HIS A 415 6.62 -6.67 10.99
N ASP A 416 6.40 -6.17 9.76
CA ASP A 416 7.42 -6.06 8.71
C ASP A 416 8.18 -4.74 8.72
N ASN A 417 7.70 -3.76 9.49
CA ASN A 417 8.37 -2.47 9.58
C ASN A 417 9.70 -2.58 10.34
N PRO A 418 10.71 -1.79 9.94
CA PRO A 418 11.93 -1.65 10.73
C PRO A 418 11.62 -0.97 12.06
N SER A 419 12.54 -1.12 13.01
CA SER A 419 12.41 -0.48 14.32
C SER A 419 12.17 1.03 14.21
N PRO A 420 11.18 1.59 14.93
CA PRO A 420 11.04 3.04 15.10
C PRO A 420 12.31 3.67 15.69
N VAL A 421 13.00 2.95 16.58
CA VAL A 421 14.26 3.41 17.20
C VAL A 421 15.38 3.55 16.16
N GLN A 422 15.36 2.76 15.08
CA GLN A 422 16.33 2.84 13.98
C GLN A 422 15.93 3.85 12.92
N LYS A 423 14.65 3.80 12.50
CA LYS A 423 14.13 4.62 11.41
C LYS A 423 13.94 6.08 11.84
N ARG A 424 13.65 6.29 13.12
CA ARG A 424 13.37 7.59 13.75
C ARG A 424 14.15 7.69 15.06
N THR A 425 13.46 7.82 16.18
CA THR A 425 14.03 7.75 17.52
C THR A 425 13.04 7.09 18.48
N LEU A 426 13.53 6.62 19.63
CA LEU A 426 12.64 6.11 20.70
C LEU A 426 11.66 7.17 21.20
N PHE A 427 12.01 8.46 21.13
CA PHE A 427 11.17 9.55 21.62
C PHE A 427 9.94 9.76 20.74
N ASP A 428 9.97 9.30 19.49
CA ASP A 428 8.86 9.44 18.55
C ASP A 428 7.73 8.42 18.80
N MET A 429 8.01 7.32 19.50
CA MET A 429 7.06 6.21 19.63
C MET A 429 5.75 6.61 20.32
N LEU A 430 5.80 7.42 21.38
CA LEU A 430 4.60 7.94 22.03
C LEU A 430 3.89 9.01 21.18
N PRO A 431 4.58 10.06 20.67
CA PRO A 431 4.02 11.02 19.73
C PRO A 431 3.29 10.42 18.54
N SER A 432 3.91 9.48 17.82
CA SER A 432 3.31 8.87 16.64
C SER A 432 2.11 7.99 17.00
N ALA A 433 2.23 7.19 18.06
CA ALA A 433 1.11 6.44 18.61
C ALA A 433 -0.08 7.35 18.97
N ALA A 434 0.18 8.57 19.45
CA ALA A 434 -0.85 9.53 19.79
C ALA A 434 -1.52 10.14 18.55
N LEU A 435 -0.74 10.46 17.52
CA LEU A 435 -1.25 10.92 16.22
C LEU A 435 -2.15 9.88 15.56
N VAL A 436 -1.69 8.63 15.47
CA VAL A 436 -2.48 7.50 14.95
C VAL A 436 -3.78 7.32 15.75
N SER A 437 -3.72 7.39 17.07
CA SER A 437 -4.90 7.20 17.94
C SER A 437 -5.94 8.33 17.80
N MET A 438 -5.53 9.50 17.29
CA MET A 438 -6.43 10.62 17.04
C MET A 438 -7.11 10.57 15.67
N ALA A 439 -6.72 9.66 14.77
CA ALA A 439 -7.44 9.40 13.53
C ALA A 439 -8.83 8.76 13.82
N ALA A 440 -9.87 9.11 13.06
CA ALA A 440 -11.21 8.49 13.13
C ALA A 440 -11.31 7.08 12.51
N CYS A 441 -10.29 6.25 12.66
CA CYS A 441 -10.25 4.92 12.05
C CYS A 441 -9.83 3.86 13.06
N ALA A 442 -9.83 2.59 12.65
CA ALA A 442 -9.27 1.56 13.49
C ALA A 442 -7.77 1.79 13.64
N SER A 443 -7.23 1.58 14.84
CA SER A 443 -5.80 1.67 15.11
C SER A 443 -5.25 0.35 15.64
N GLY A 444 -3.93 0.15 15.51
CA GLY A 444 -3.27 -1.02 16.06
C GLY A 444 -1.75 -0.87 16.07
N THR A 445 -1.08 -1.88 16.61
CA THR A 445 0.38 -1.90 16.74
C THR A 445 0.87 -3.32 16.93
N THR A 446 2.12 -3.58 16.55
CA THR A 446 2.77 -4.86 16.78
C THR A 446 3.30 -4.97 18.21
N MET A 447 3.14 -6.15 18.81
CA MET A 447 3.67 -6.47 20.12
C MET A 447 5.17 -6.15 20.21
N GLY A 448 5.58 -5.42 21.24
CA GLY A 448 6.95 -4.93 21.42
C GLY A 448 7.11 -3.43 21.19
N TYR A 449 6.23 -2.80 20.38
CA TYR A 449 6.23 -1.33 20.22
C TYR A 449 5.99 -0.63 21.56
N ASP A 450 4.90 -0.96 22.24
CA ASP A 450 4.51 -0.31 23.50
C ASP A 450 5.51 -0.56 24.63
N GLN A 451 6.19 -1.69 24.61
CA GLN A 451 7.20 -2.04 25.61
C GLN A 451 8.57 -1.39 25.32
N LEU A 452 8.70 -0.61 24.23
CA LEU A 452 9.97 -0.06 23.76
C LEU A 452 11.01 -1.16 23.55
N VAL A 453 10.63 -2.28 22.92
CA VAL A 453 11.59 -3.33 22.58
C VAL A 453 12.64 -2.74 21.63
N PRO A 454 13.92 -2.70 22.02
CA PRO A 454 14.96 -2.20 21.14
C PRO A 454 15.25 -3.26 20.10
N HIS A 455 14.83 -3.00 18.87
CA HIS A 455 15.17 -3.82 17.71
C HIS A 455 16.60 -3.53 17.19
N HIS A 456 17.53 -3.02 18.02
CA HIS A 456 18.94 -2.81 17.65
C HIS A 456 19.93 -2.94 18.82
N VAL A 457 21.07 -3.59 18.54
CA VAL A 457 22.30 -3.61 19.35
C VAL A 457 23.29 -2.58 18.76
N MET A 458 23.89 -1.72 19.59
CA MET A 458 25.07 -0.92 19.19
C MET A 458 26.39 -1.67 19.44
N PHE A 459 27.18 -1.78 18.36
CA PHE A 459 28.63 -1.96 18.17
C PHE A 459 29.51 -2.71 19.20
N ASN A 460 30.17 -3.76 18.68
CA ASN A 460 31.64 -3.85 18.72
C ASN A 460 32.18 -4.08 17.29
N SER A 461 33.06 -3.17 16.88
CA SER A 461 33.96 -3.04 15.71
C SER A 461 33.91 -3.92 14.44
N HIS A 462 33.15 -5.01 14.28
CA HIS A 462 33.33 -5.87 13.09
C HIS A 462 32.09 -6.45 12.40
N TYR A 463 30.86 -6.38 12.93
CA TYR A 463 29.68 -6.83 12.17
C TYR A 463 28.44 -6.02 12.56
N GLN A 464 27.71 -5.54 11.55
CA GLN A 464 26.44 -4.82 11.70
C GLN A 464 25.33 -5.85 11.43
N MET A 465 24.71 -6.39 12.47
CA MET A 465 23.56 -7.28 12.33
C MET A 465 22.37 -6.65 13.07
N TYR A 466 21.38 -6.23 12.28
CA TYR A 466 20.13 -5.66 12.79
C TYR A 466 19.35 -6.76 13.53
N LYS A 467 19.25 -6.69 14.85
CA LYS A 467 18.47 -7.65 15.64
C LYS A 467 17.08 -7.05 15.91
N TYR A 468 16.19 -7.10 14.92
CA TYR A 468 14.76 -6.92 15.15
C TYR A 468 14.13 -8.26 15.60
N ILE A 469 12.91 -8.24 16.16
CA ILE A 469 12.10 -9.45 16.32
C ILE A 469 11.87 -10.03 14.93
N HIS A 470 12.74 -10.96 14.53
CA HIS A 470 12.64 -11.61 13.24
C HIS A 470 11.51 -12.63 13.32
N VAL A 471 10.42 -12.39 12.58
CA VAL A 471 9.20 -13.22 12.65
C VAL A 471 9.48 -14.71 12.41
N VAL A 472 10.55 -15.03 11.66
CA VAL A 472 10.96 -16.41 11.34
C VAL A 472 12.02 -16.99 12.28
N ASP A 473 12.97 -16.18 12.76
CA ASP A 473 14.19 -16.69 13.44
C ASP A 473 14.18 -16.41 14.95
N GLU A 474 13.24 -15.60 15.45
CA GLU A 474 13.13 -15.30 16.86
C GLU A 474 12.69 -16.54 17.64
N LYS A 475 13.47 -16.89 18.66
CA LYS A 475 13.23 -18.06 19.52
C LYS A 475 12.82 -17.68 20.94
N ARG A 476 12.99 -16.41 21.31
CA ARG A 476 12.57 -15.89 22.61
C ARG A 476 11.06 -15.72 22.65
N GLN A 477 10.50 -15.81 23.84
CA GLN A 477 9.08 -15.58 24.05
C GLN A 477 8.77 -14.09 24.21
N TYR A 478 7.61 -13.65 23.73
CA TYR A 478 7.08 -12.35 24.12
C TYR A 478 6.87 -12.28 25.63
N MET A 479 6.98 -11.08 26.20
CA MET A 479 6.71 -10.86 27.62
C MET A 479 5.30 -11.35 27.98
N GLY A 480 5.23 -12.27 28.95
CA GLY A 480 3.97 -12.72 29.53
C GLY A 480 3.29 -11.61 30.34
N LYS A 481 2.03 -11.85 30.71
CA LYS A 481 1.22 -10.92 31.52
C LYS A 481 1.85 -10.58 32.88
N ASP A 482 2.71 -11.44 33.39
CA ASP A 482 3.46 -11.29 34.63
C ASP A 482 4.60 -10.27 34.52
N ARG A 483 5.13 -10.03 33.32
CA ARG A 483 6.24 -9.09 33.07
C ARG A 483 5.81 -7.84 32.30
N ALA A 484 4.75 -7.90 31.49
CA ALA A 484 4.25 -6.78 30.70
C ALA A 484 3.19 -5.97 31.47
N ASP A 485 3.62 -5.21 32.47
CA ASP A 485 2.73 -4.30 33.20
C ASP A 485 2.69 -2.89 32.56
N LEU A 486 1.86 -2.01 33.11
CA LEU A 486 1.69 -0.63 32.61
C LEU A 486 2.94 0.25 32.80
N SER A 487 3.94 -0.20 33.56
CA SER A 487 5.21 0.51 33.76
C SER A 487 6.24 0.24 32.66
N CYS A 488 5.97 -0.72 31.78
CA CYS A 488 6.81 -1.05 30.64
C CYS A 488 6.62 -0.06 29.49
N GLY A 489 7.72 0.58 29.09
CA GLY A 489 7.74 1.48 27.93
C GLY A 489 6.68 2.57 27.98
N ILE A 490 5.87 2.64 26.92
CA ILE A 490 4.75 3.58 26.75
C ILE A 490 3.38 2.94 27.03
N SER A 491 3.33 1.73 27.62
CA SER A 491 2.08 0.95 27.79
C SER A 491 0.98 1.71 28.52
N ALA A 492 1.29 2.44 29.61
CA ALA A 492 0.32 3.30 30.30
C ALA A 492 -0.19 4.47 29.42
N GLY A 493 0.67 4.98 28.53
CA GLY A 493 0.33 5.99 27.54
C GLY A 493 -0.60 5.43 26.47
N LYS A 494 -0.32 4.24 25.94
CA LYS A 494 -1.21 3.58 24.98
C LYS A 494 -2.56 3.23 25.59
N LEU A 495 -2.61 2.82 26.85
CA LEU A 495 -3.88 2.67 27.58
C LEU A 495 -4.67 3.98 27.59
N ALA A 496 -4.04 5.10 27.94
CA ALA A 496 -4.69 6.42 27.95
C ALA A 496 -5.20 6.84 26.56
N LEU A 497 -4.41 6.57 25.51
CA LEU A 497 -4.78 6.83 24.13
C LEU A 497 -5.96 5.96 23.67
N ASN A 498 -5.97 4.67 24.01
CA ASN A 498 -7.06 3.74 23.68
C ASN A 498 -8.36 4.11 24.42
N GLU A 499 -8.27 4.49 25.70
CA GLU A 499 -9.39 5.02 26.49
C GLU A 499 -9.97 6.28 25.84
N LEU A 500 -9.10 7.22 25.45
CA LEU A 500 -9.49 8.46 24.78
C LEU A 500 -10.14 8.17 23.42
N HIS A 501 -9.51 7.37 22.56
CA HIS A 501 -10.02 7.00 21.24
C HIS A 501 -11.41 6.34 21.35
N SER A 502 -11.56 5.37 22.27
CA SER A 502 -12.85 4.71 22.51
C SER A 502 -13.93 5.69 22.97
N TRP A 503 -13.58 6.62 23.86
CA TRP A 503 -14.50 7.63 24.35
C TRP A 503 -14.91 8.60 23.24
N LEU A 504 -13.97 9.07 22.42
CA LEU A 504 -14.23 9.97 21.29
C LEU A 504 -15.20 9.34 20.30
N SER A 505 -14.93 8.08 19.90
CA SER A 505 -15.77 7.35 18.94
C SER A 505 -17.18 7.10 19.49
N LYS A 506 -17.32 6.71 20.77
CA LYS A 506 -18.65 6.52 21.41
C LYS A 506 -19.44 7.82 21.53
N ASN A 507 -18.76 8.96 21.61
CA ASN A 507 -19.39 10.27 21.75
C ASN A 507 -19.45 11.05 20.43
N ASN A 508 -19.29 10.40 19.26
CA ASN A 508 -19.42 11.00 17.93
C ASN A 508 -18.46 12.18 17.65
N PHE A 509 -17.24 12.12 18.17
CA PHE A 509 -16.18 13.07 17.79
C PHE A 509 -15.53 12.64 16.47
N ASN A 510 -16.32 12.57 15.40
CA ASN A 510 -15.95 11.89 14.15
C ASN A 510 -15.26 12.79 13.13
N GLN A 511 -15.28 14.11 13.35
CA GLN A 511 -14.61 15.07 12.48
C GLN A 511 -13.16 15.30 12.93
N VAL A 512 -12.24 15.42 11.99
CA VAL A 512 -10.81 15.59 12.24
C VAL A 512 -10.23 16.80 11.52
N PHE A 513 -9.35 17.48 12.21
CA PHE A 513 -8.54 18.56 11.67
C PHE A 513 -7.10 18.42 12.16
N VAL A 514 -6.14 18.71 11.29
CA VAL A 514 -4.71 18.54 11.57
C VAL A 514 -4.00 19.86 11.30
N ASP A 515 -3.34 20.38 12.31
CA ASP A 515 -2.51 21.58 12.27
C ASP A 515 -1.04 21.20 12.38
N GLN A 516 -0.22 21.63 11.40
CA GLN A 516 1.23 21.66 11.56
C GLN A 516 1.60 22.93 12.35
N VAL A 517 1.84 22.78 13.66
CA VAL A 517 2.12 23.91 14.57
C VAL A 517 3.56 24.41 14.43
N ASP A 518 4.48 23.48 14.22
CA ASP A 518 5.90 23.74 13.94
C ASP A 518 6.48 22.59 13.12
N GLN A 519 7.76 22.64 12.73
CA GLN A 519 8.40 21.57 11.95
C GLN A 519 8.19 20.16 12.52
N ASP A 520 8.25 20.00 13.85
CA ASP A 520 8.16 18.70 14.54
C ASP A 520 6.93 18.59 15.46
N ILE A 521 6.02 19.57 15.43
CA ILE A 521 4.84 19.62 16.31
C ILE A 521 3.57 19.60 15.47
N VAL A 522 2.78 18.55 15.64
CA VAL A 522 1.45 18.40 15.03
C VAL A 522 0.38 18.48 16.12
N CYS A 523 -0.70 19.16 15.79
CA CYS A 523 -1.90 19.23 16.61
C CYS A 523 -3.07 18.56 15.85
N VAL A 524 -3.74 17.60 16.48
CA VAL A 524 -4.90 16.93 15.91
C VAL A 524 -6.13 17.27 16.74
N THR A 525 -7.17 17.76 16.09
CA THR A 525 -8.46 18.09 16.69
C THR A 525 -9.50 17.07 16.27
N ARG A 526 -10.18 16.47 17.25
CA ARG A 526 -11.39 15.65 17.09
C ARG A 526 -12.60 16.48 17.50
N HIS A 527 -13.57 16.65 16.61
CA HIS A 527 -14.72 17.55 16.82
C HIS A 527 -16.05 16.79 16.80
N ASN A 528 -16.97 17.20 17.67
CA ASN A 528 -18.34 16.69 17.70
C ASN A 528 -19.30 17.70 17.05
N GLU A 529 -19.88 17.30 15.92
CA GLU A 529 -20.79 18.14 15.12
C GLU A 529 -22.07 18.60 15.85
N LYS A 530 -22.51 17.88 16.89
CA LYS A 530 -23.79 18.13 17.58
C LYS A 530 -23.66 19.13 18.71
N ASN A 531 -22.63 18.99 19.55
CA ASN A 531 -22.42 19.85 20.70
C ASN A 531 -21.28 20.86 20.52
N LEU A 532 -20.53 20.75 19.41
CA LEU A 532 -19.37 21.57 19.05
C LEU A 532 -18.20 21.49 20.04
N ASP A 533 -18.22 20.55 20.98
CA ASP A 533 -17.06 20.28 21.82
C ASP A 533 -15.95 19.65 20.95
N SER A 534 -14.71 19.90 21.36
CA SER A 534 -13.52 19.34 20.71
C SER A 534 -12.58 18.71 21.72
N VAL A 535 -11.81 17.74 21.25
CA VAL A 535 -10.59 17.29 21.93
C VAL A 535 -9.41 17.60 21.02
N ILE A 536 -8.39 18.21 21.60
CA ILE A 536 -7.19 18.65 20.89
C ILE A 536 -6.00 17.91 21.48
N LEU A 537 -5.19 17.29 20.65
CA LEU A 537 -3.96 16.61 21.05
C LEU A 537 -2.77 17.25 20.36
N PHE A 538 -1.82 17.75 21.13
CA PHE A 538 -0.51 18.15 20.63
C PHE A 538 0.46 16.98 20.76
N SER A 539 1.25 16.77 19.71
CA SER A 539 2.26 15.74 19.62
C SER A 539 3.57 16.37 19.16
N TYR A 540 4.61 16.31 20.00
CA TYR A 540 5.96 16.73 19.64
C TYR A 540 6.76 15.51 19.17
N THR A 541 6.76 15.30 17.87
CA THR A 541 7.43 14.18 17.20
C THR A 541 8.95 14.30 17.26
N ALA A 542 9.66 13.20 17.01
CA ALA A 542 11.12 13.13 17.05
C ALA A 542 11.64 12.18 15.96
N PHE A 543 11.41 12.55 14.69
CA PHE A 543 11.89 11.82 13.51
C PHE A 543 13.42 11.75 13.43
N GLN A 544 14.10 12.70 14.08
CA GLN A 544 15.54 12.72 14.29
C GLN A 544 15.84 12.93 15.77
N TRP A 545 17.08 12.65 16.17
CA TRP A 545 17.51 12.89 17.55
C TRP A 545 17.28 14.34 17.95
N PRO A 546 16.58 14.60 19.07
CA PRO A 546 16.24 15.94 19.52
C PRO A 546 17.45 16.88 19.54
N ARG A 547 17.32 18.04 18.90
CA ARG A 547 18.34 19.09 18.94
C ARG A 547 18.08 20.03 20.11
N THR A 548 19.15 20.55 20.72
CA THR A 548 19.07 21.42 21.91
C THR A 548 18.67 22.87 21.59
N ASP A 549 18.72 23.27 20.32
CA ASP A 549 18.39 24.62 19.84
C ASP A 549 16.90 24.81 19.49
N VAL A 550 16.11 23.73 19.46
CA VAL A 550 14.69 23.76 19.07
C VAL A 550 13.79 23.72 20.30
N SER A 551 12.80 24.61 20.35
CA SER A 551 11.89 24.77 21.49
C SER A 551 10.47 25.01 21.04
N ALA A 552 9.51 24.44 21.78
CA ALA A 552 8.08 24.71 21.60
C ALA A 552 7.67 26.10 22.13
N LEU A 553 8.56 26.81 22.84
CA LEU A 553 8.25 28.10 23.44
C LEU A 553 7.87 29.12 22.34
N GLY A 554 6.72 29.79 22.54
CA GLY A 554 6.19 30.78 21.60
C GLY A 554 5.35 30.19 20.46
N LYS A 555 5.26 28.86 20.37
CA LYS A 555 4.33 28.16 19.47
C LYS A 555 2.95 28.12 20.12
N SER A 556 1.90 28.41 19.35
CA SER A 556 0.54 28.43 19.88
C SER A 556 -0.49 28.19 18.77
N ILE A 557 -1.68 27.77 19.17
CA ILE A 557 -2.86 27.77 18.30
C ILE A 557 -3.97 28.60 18.96
N VAL A 558 -4.93 29.05 18.16
CA VAL A 558 -6.14 29.71 18.64
C VAL A 558 -7.34 28.82 18.32
N VAL A 559 -8.15 28.54 19.32
CA VAL A 559 -9.32 27.67 19.21
C VAL A 559 -10.56 28.42 19.66
N HIS A 560 -11.71 28.09 19.08
CA HIS A 560 -12.99 28.62 19.55
C HIS A 560 -13.55 27.75 20.67
N GLY A 561 -13.99 28.38 21.77
CA GLY A 561 -14.44 27.68 22.98
C GLY A 561 -13.45 27.85 24.13
N CYS A 562 -13.78 27.20 25.25
CA CYS A 562 -12.99 27.27 26.47
C CYS A 562 -12.31 25.93 26.73
N VAL A 563 -11.00 25.95 26.99
CA VAL A 563 -10.27 24.77 27.41
C VAL A 563 -10.63 24.48 28.85
N THR A 564 -11.25 23.33 29.08
CA THR A 564 -11.85 22.98 30.37
C THR A 564 -10.95 22.12 31.23
N ARG A 565 -10.21 21.20 30.60
CA ARG A 565 -9.36 20.21 31.28
C ARG A 565 -8.23 19.72 30.39
N VAL A 566 -7.17 19.27 31.04
CA VAL A 566 -6.11 18.46 30.43
C VAL A 566 -6.45 17.00 30.69
N ILE A 567 -6.77 16.26 29.64
CA ILE A 567 -7.15 14.85 29.73
C ILE A 567 -5.96 14.03 30.20
N PHE A 568 -4.80 14.23 29.56
CA PHE A 568 -3.51 13.78 30.05
C PHE A 568 -2.37 14.60 29.46
N GLU A 569 -1.24 14.62 30.16
CA GLU A 569 0.07 15.00 29.64
C GLU A 569 1.05 13.84 29.88
N ALA A 570 1.89 13.52 28.89
CA ALA A 570 2.78 12.37 28.94
C ALA A 570 4.10 12.63 28.21
N TYR A 571 5.20 12.09 28.73
CA TYR A 571 6.54 12.16 28.14
C TYR A 571 7.45 11.06 28.70
N LEU A 572 8.51 10.71 27.98
CA LEU A 572 9.52 9.75 28.43
C LEU A 572 10.63 10.43 29.23
N THR A 573 11.11 9.74 30.28
CA THR A 573 12.29 10.11 31.07
C THR A 573 13.31 9.00 31.01
N HIS A 574 14.60 9.36 31.02
CA HIS A 574 15.70 8.40 31.01
C HIS A 574 16.29 8.23 32.42
N GLY A 575 16.41 6.98 32.86
CA GLY A 575 17.03 6.57 34.11
C GLY A 575 18.55 6.43 34.00
N VAL A 576 19.16 5.77 34.98
CA VAL A 576 20.63 5.60 35.08
C VAL A 576 21.08 4.21 34.60
N LYS A 577 20.15 3.28 34.42
CA LYS A 577 20.46 1.91 33.99
C LYS A 577 20.66 1.88 32.47
N ASN A 578 21.44 0.92 31.99
CA ASN A 578 21.54 0.62 30.56
C ASN A 578 20.72 -0.64 30.25
N PHE A 579 20.15 -0.70 29.06
CA PHE A 579 19.47 -1.90 28.57
C PHE A 579 20.36 -3.15 28.66
N LYS A 580 19.75 -4.26 29.09
CA LYS A 580 20.33 -5.59 29.06
C LYS A 580 19.33 -6.55 28.43
N GLU A 581 19.71 -7.17 27.32
CA GLU A 581 18.90 -8.17 26.62
C GLU A 581 18.71 -9.43 27.49
N ASP A 582 17.48 -9.96 27.52
CA ASP A 582 17.17 -11.26 28.13
C ASP A 582 17.28 -12.37 27.07
N ASP A 583 17.94 -13.48 27.43
CA ASP A 583 18.24 -14.60 26.55
C ASP A 583 16.99 -15.44 26.18
N LYS A 584 15.91 -15.32 26.95
CA LYS A 584 14.69 -16.14 26.81
C LYS A 584 13.44 -15.33 26.50
N VAL A 585 13.43 -14.05 26.86
CA VAL A 585 12.27 -13.18 26.73
C VAL A 585 12.64 -11.94 25.92
N ILE A 586 11.73 -11.49 25.06
CA ILE A 586 11.88 -10.25 24.31
C ILE A 586 11.54 -9.08 25.25
N ASN A 587 12.55 -8.49 25.89
CA ASN A 587 12.37 -7.40 26.85
C ASN A 587 12.61 -6.00 26.25
N GLY A 588 11.93 -5.01 26.83
CA GLY A 588 11.99 -3.60 26.45
C GLY A 588 13.10 -2.79 27.13
N LEU A 589 13.28 -1.55 26.66
CA LEU A 589 14.17 -0.58 27.31
C LEU A 589 13.64 -0.17 28.69
N GLU A 590 14.20 -0.76 29.75
CA GLU A 590 13.77 -0.52 31.14
C GLU A 590 14.23 0.83 31.70
N GLU A 591 15.27 1.41 31.09
CA GLU A 591 15.84 2.70 31.46
C GLU A 591 14.94 3.87 31.08
N TYR A 592 14.00 3.69 30.15
CA TYR A 592 13.01 4.70 29.82
C TYR A 592 11.73 4.48 30.60
N LYS A 593 11.26 5.51 31.29
CA LYS A 593 10.02 5.50 32.07
C LYS A 593 9.09 6.60 31.60
N LEU A 594 7.86 6.20 31.28
CA LEU A 594 6.79 7.13 30.96
C LEU A 594 6.34 7.88 32.22
N GLN A 595 6.39 9.20 32.16
CA GLN A 595 5.70 10.08 33.09
C GLN A 595 4.35 10.42 32.47
N ILE A 596 3.26 10.12 33.16
CA ILE A 596 1.91 10.45 32.72
C ILE A 596 1.11 11.02 33.88
N LYS A 597 0.41 12.13 33.63
CA LYS A 597 -0.56 12.70 34.55
C LYS A 597 -1.91 12.80 33.83
N LYS A 598 -2.98 12.34 34.47
CA LYS A 598 -4.34 12.31 33.90
C LYS A 598 -5.27 13.27 34.66
N ASP A 599 -6.31 13.75 33.98
CA ASP A 599 -7.39 14.59 34.50
C ASP A 599 -6.91 15.80 35.32
N LEU A 600 -6.05 16.62 34.72
CA LEU A 600 -5.52 17.83 35.37
C LEU A 600 -6.43 19.03 35.11
N GLN A 601 -6.51 19.90 36.11
CA GLN A 601 -6.94 21.28 35.89
C GLN A 601 -5.90 21.98 35.00
N VAL A 602 -6.39 22.84 34.11
CA VAL A 602 -5.55 23.54 33.11
C VAL A 602 -4.33 24.20 33.75
N ASN A 603 -4.53 24.94 34.85
CA ASN A 603 -3.47 25.69 35.52
C ASN A 603 -2.39 24.81 36.17
N ASN A 604 -2.62 23.50 36.25
CA ASN A 604 -1.67 22.54 36.82
C ASN A 604 -0.79 21.88 35.76
N SER A 605 -1.03 22.11 34.46
CA SER A 605 -0.14 21.64 33.42
C SER A 605 1.08 22.54 33.33
N ALA A 606 2.26 21.92 33.22
CA ALA A 606 3.50 22.64 32.98
C ALA A 606 3.79 22.83 31.49
N MET A 607 3.11 22.08 30.61
CA MET A 607 3.38 22.04 29.16
C MET A 607 2.66 23.13 28.37
N ILE A 608 1.60 23.69 28.91
CA ILE A 608 0.77 24.70 28.23
C ILE A 608 0.43 25.90 29.11
N GLU A 609 0.18 27.02 28.46
CA GLU A 609 -0.41 28.23 29.04
C GLU A 609 -1.62 28.66 28.23
N ILE A 610 -2.68 29.11 28.92
CA ILE A 610 -3.94 29.47 28.29
C ILE A 610 -4.21 30.95 28.47
N SER A 611 -4.61 31.61 27.37
CA SER A 611 -4.99 33.03 27.38
C SER A 611 -6.29 33.27 26.61
N ASP A 612 -7.18 34.09 27.16
CA ASP A 612 -8.41 34.53 26.50
C ASP A 612 -8.05 35.56 25.41
N CYS A 613 -8.54 35.34 24.20
CA CYS A 613 -8.34 36.23 23.06
C CYS A 613 -9.54 37.15 22.81
N GLY A 614 -10.60 37.06 23.63
CA GLY A 614 -11.86 37.74 23.38
C GLY A 614 -12.71 37.02 22.32
N GLY A 615 -13.97 37.42 22.20
CA GLY A 615 -14.89 36.86 21.21
C GLY A 615 -15.22 35.36 21.38
N GLY A 616 -14.85 34.75 22.52
CA GLY A 616 -14.99 33.31 22.77
C GLY A 616 -13.87 32.46 22.17
N ALA A 617 -12.73 33.07 21.80
CA ALA A 617 -11.53 32.38 21.35
C ALA A 617 -10.51 32.25 22.50
N THR A 618 -9.84 31.10 22.55
CA THR A 618 -8.82 30.77 23.54
C THR A 618 -7.52 30.46 22.81
N ARG A 619 -6.41 31.08 23.23
CA ARG A 619 -5.06 30.73 22.75
C ARG A 619 -4.43 29.73 23.70
N ILE A 620 -3.91 28.66 23.11
CA ILE A 620 -3.16 27.60 23.80
C ILE A 620 -1.71 27.75 23.37
N SER A 621 -0.86 28.19 24.28
CA SER A 621 0.57 28.39 24.05
C SER A 621 1.37 27.23 24.65
N LEU A 622 2.31 26.69 23.88
CA LEU A 622 3.23 25.66 24.35
C LEU A 622 4.36 26.29 25.17
N THR A 623 4.73 25.67 26.29
CA THR A 623 5.82 26.16 27.15
C THR A 623 7.15 25.49 26.79
N SER A 624 8.22 25.95 27.42
CA SER A 624 9.54 25.30 27.34
C SER A 624 9.60 23.90 27.97
N LYS A 625 8.54 23.45 28.65
CA LYS A 625 8.45 22.09 29.21
C LYS A 625 7.81 21.09 28.25
N PHE A 626 7.23 21.54 27.15
CA PHE A 626 6.78 20.68 26.07
C PHE A 626 7.97 20.33 25.17
N LEU A 627 8.63 19.22 25.49
CA LEU A 627 9.88 18.76 24.86
C LEU A 627 9.60 17.69 23.78
N PRO A 628 10.54 17.42 22.86
CA PRO A 628 10.44 16.31 21.93
C PRO A 628 10.10 14.99 22.65
N GLY A 629 9.14 14.23 22.10
CA GLY A 629 8.61 13.03 22.73
C GLY A 629 7.45 13.25 23.70
N SER A 630 6.95 14.48 23.82
CA SER A 630 5.82 14.83 24.69
C SER A 630 4.49 14.82 23.94
N VAL A 631 3.43 14.45 24.65
CA VAL A 631 2.05 14.48 24.18
C VAL A 631 1.15 15.11 25.24
N ILE A 632 0.23 15.98 24.82
CA ILE A 632 -0.80 16.53 25.71
C ILE A 632 -2.16 16.57 25.01
N ALA A 633 -3.19 16.07 25.69
CA ALA A 633 -4.58 16.05 25.21
C ALA A 633 -5.46 16.97 26.07
N LEU A 634 -6.28 17.80 25.42
CA LEU A 634 -7.07 18.87 26.02
C LEU A 634 -8.53 18.75 25.62
N ARG A 635 -9.44 19.03 26.56
CA ARG A 635 -10.88 19.13 26.28
C ARG A 635 -11.29 20.58 26.11
N VAL A 636 -11.84 20.91 24.95
CA VAL A 636 -12.39 22.23 24.63
C VAL A 636 -13.90 22.13 24.58
N SER A 637 -14.58 22.93 25.39
CA SER A 637 -16.04 23.05 25.34
C SER A 637 -16.42 24.23 24.47
N ALA A 638 -17.39 24.03 23.58
CA ALA A 638 -17.98 25.15 22.85
C ALA A 638 -18.62 26.14 23.83
N THR A 639 -18.63 27.41 23.45
CA THR A 639 -19.29 28.45 24.24
C THR A 639 -20.79 28.17 24.35
N GLU A 640 -21.40 28.53 25.47
CA GLU A 640 -22.86 28.42 25.67
C GLU A 640 -23.67 29.12 24.57
N LYS A 641 -23.09 30.19 24.02
CA LYS A 641 -23.66 30.92 22.88
C LYS A 641 -23.72 30.04 21.63
N ALA A 642 -22.59 29.43 21.25
CA ALA A 642 -22.53 28.53 20.10
C ALA A 642 -23.46 27.31 20.26
N LYS A 643 -23.50 26.70 21.46
CA LYS A 643 -24.42 25.58 21.76
C LYS A 643 -25.88 25.97 21.56
N LYS A 644 -26.29 27.14 22.06
CA LYS A 644 -27.65 27.67 21.87
C LYS A 644 -27.96 27.96 20.41
N ALA A 645 -26.99 28.44 19.63
CA ALA A 645 -27.18 28.69 18.21
C ALA A 645 -27.39 27.41 17.40
N VAL A 646 -26.64 26.34 17.69
CA VAL A 646 -26.88 25.02 17.04
C VAL A 646 -28.27 24.50 17.34
N ILE A 647 -28.68 24.51 18.62
CA ILE A 647 -30.03 24.09 19.02
C ILE A 647 -31.11 24.93 18.29
N SER A 648 -30.89 26.24 18.19
CA SER A 648 -31.81 27.13 17.47
C SER A 648 -31.84 26.86 15.96
N LEU A 649 -30.71 26.52 15.35
CA LEU A 649 -30.60 26.19 13.93
C LEU A 649 -31.41 24.92 13.62
N VAL A 650 -31.19 23.86 14.39
CA VAL A 650 -31.91 22.58 14.25
C VAL A 650 -33.42 22.78 14.42
N ASN A 651 -33.83 23.52 15.45
CA ASN A 651 -35.25 23.85 15.65
C ASN A 651 -35.84 24.73 14.53
N GLY A 652 -35.04 25.62 13.96
CA GLY A 652 -35.43 26.47 12.84
C GLY A 652 -35.69 25.67 11.57
N VAL A 653 -34.78 24.74 11.23
CA VAL A 653 -34.93 23.82 10.09
C VAL A 653 -36.19 22.97 10.25
N ASN A 654 -36.44 22.42 11.43
CA ASN A 654 -37.64 21.61 11.70
C ASN A 654 -38.98 22.37 11.55
N ASN A 655 -38.95 23.70 11.57
CA ASN A 655 -40.15 24.54 11.41
C ASN A 655 -40.26 25.19 10.02
N ILE A 656 -39.33 24.92 9.10
CA ILE A 656 -39.29 25.59 7.78
C ILE A 656 -40.57 25.34 6.97
N THR A 657 -41.12 24.13 7.01
CA THR A 657 -42.34 23.75 6.28
C THR A 657 -43.53 24.63 6.66
N LYS A 658 -43.69 24.95 7.95
CA LYS A 658 -44.78 25.80 8.44
C LYS A 658 -44.71 27.23 7.90
N GLU A 659 -43.50 27.72 7.66
CA GLU A 659 -43.27 29.08 7.18
C GLU A 659 -43.29 29.18 5.65
N VAL A 660 -43.06 28.07 4.94
CA VAL A 660 -43.15 27.99 3.48
C VAL A 660 -44.59 27.76 3.00
N LEU A 661 -45.40 26.96 3.72
CA LEU A 661 -46.78 26.62 3.32
C LEU A 661 -47.70 27.82 2.97
N PRO A 662 -47.62 28.99 3.65
CA PRO A 662 -48.48 30.14 3.34
C PRO A 662 -48.06 30.95 2.10
N LEU A 663 -46.91 30.64 1.48
CA LEU A 663 -46.37 31.40 0.35
C LEU A 663 -47.09 31.01 -0.95
N ASN A 664 -47.41 32.00 -1.78
CA ASN A 664 -47.93 31.74 -3.12
C ASN A 664 -46.77 31.55 -4.13
N LEU A 665 -47.10 31.25 -5.40
CA LEU A 665 -46.09 31.01 -6.44
C LEU A 665 -45.20 32.23 -6.72
N ALA A 666 -45.72 33.45 -6.62
CA ALA A 666 -44.93 34.66 -6.79
C ALA A 666 -43.97 34.88 -5.60
N ASP A 667 -44.43 34.59 -4.38
CA ASP A 667 -43.59 34.63 -3.18
C ASP A 667 -42.46 33.59 -3.24
N LEU A 668 -42.74 32.41 -3.80
CA LEU A 668 -41.74 31.37 -4.02
C LEU A 668 -40.75 31.75 -5.12
N ASN A 669 -41.22 32.35 -6.22
CA ASN A 669 -40.34 32.89 -7.26
C ASN A 669 -39.38 33.92 -6.67
N TYR A 670 -39.90 34.85 -5.85
CA TYR A 670 -39.04 35.76 -5.10
C TYR A 670 -38.10 34.99 -4.18
N ALA A 671 -38.58 34.07 -3.34
CA ALA A 671 -37.70 33.40 -2.38
C ALA A 671 -36.54 32.61 -3.04
N LEU A 672 -36.78 32.01 -4.20
CA LEU A 672 -35.86 31.08 -4.85
C LEU A 672 -35.03 31.69 -5.97
N TYR A 673 -35.61 32.53 -6.84
CA TYR A 673 -35.00 32.89 -8.12
C TYR A 673 -34.61 34.38 -8.18
N THR A 674 -35.42 35.23 -8.81
CA THR A 674 -35.12 36.62 -9.26
C THR A 674 -33.70 36.87 -9.78
N CYS A 675 -33.58 37.22 -11.06
CA CYS A 675 -32.30 37.64 -11.61
C CYS A 675 -31.90 39.04 -11.10
N SER A 676 -30.67 39.47 -11.39
CA SER A 676 -30.16 40.77 -10.91
C SER A 676 -30.98 41.95 -11.43
N GLU A 677 -31.48 41.85 -12.65
CA GLU A 677 -32.29 42.88 -13.33
C GLU A 677 -33.70 42.99 -12.72
N GLU A 678 -34.21 41.90 -12.14
CA GLU A 678 -35.51 41.85 -11.45
C GLU A 678 -35.41 42.31 -9.98
N GLU A 679 -34.20 42.42 -9.42
CA GLU A 679 -33.99 42.63 -7.99
C GLU A 679 -33.80 44.11 -7.64
N GLU A 680 -34.86 44.71 -7.09
CA GLU A 680 -34.85 46.11 -6.61
C GLU A 680 -33.90 46.35 -5.42
N SER A 681 -33.43 45.28 -4.75
CA SER A 681 -32.68 45.32 -3.49
C SER A 681 -31.14 45.28 -3.63
N GLY A 682 -30.61 45.61 -4.82
CA GLY A 682 -29.16 45.74 -5.04
C GLY A 682 -28.49 44.54 -5.75
N GLY A 683 -29.26 43.79 -6.56
CA GLY A 683 -28.74 42.75 -7.47
C GLY A 683 -28.30 41.45 -6.78
N ALA A 684 -27.72 40.54 -7.56
CA ALA A 684 -27.24 39.26 -7.07
C ALA A 684 -25.99 39.41 -6.18
N TYR A 685 -25.88 38.56 -5.16
CA TYR A 685 -24.72 38.54 -4.28
C TYR A 685 -23.45 38.13 -5.04
N ASN A 686 -22.39 38.93 -4.92
CA ASN A 686 -21.09 38.63 -5.50
C ASN A 686 -20.20 37.92 -4.47
N ILE A 687 -19.88 36.65 -4.73
CA ILE A 687 -18.97 35.88 -3.90
C ILE A 687 -17.53 36.30 -4.27
N PRO A 688 -16.74 36.82 -3.31
CA PRO A 688 -15.34 37.18 -3.57
C PRO A 688 -14.56 36.01 -4.17
N ASN A 689 -13.75 36.28 -5.20
CA ASN A 689 -12.95 35.28 -5.94
C ASN A 689 -13.77 34.19 -6.67
N PHE A 690 -15.06 34.41 -6.92
CA PHE A 690 -15.90 33.50 -7.70
C PHE A 690 -16.77 34.27 -8.71
N GLY A 691 -17.59 35.21 -8.24
CA GLY A 691 -18.50 35.99 -9.09
C GLY A 691 -19.90 36.13 -8.53
N ALA A 692 -20.76 36.80 -9.29
CA ALA A 692 -22.17 36.99 -8.97
C ALA A 692 -22.97 35.70 -9.13
N LEU A 693 -23.92 35.46 -8.22
CA LEU A 693 -24.90 34.39 -8.37
C LEU A 693 -25.83 34.67 -9.55
N VAL A 694 -26.31 33.62 -10.22
CA VAL A 694 -27.29 33.73 -11.32
C VAL A 694 -28.64 34.25 -10.81
N TYR A 695 -29.02 33.83 -9.61
CA TYR A 695 -30.27 34.18 -8.93
C TYR A 695 -29.96 34.83 -7.58
N CYS A 696 -30.75 35.83 -7.21
CA CYS A 696 -30.66 36.53 -5.93
C CYS A 696 -31.26 35.70 -4.78
N GLY A 697 -32.18 34.79 -5.10
CA GLY A 697 -32.79 33.87 -4.15
C GLY A 697 -31.95 32.64 -3.81
N ILE A 698 -32.52 31.76 -2.99
CA ILE A 698 -31.82 30.56 -2.47
C ILE A 698 -31.29 29.66 -3.60
N GLN A 699 -31.96 29.61 -4.76
CA GLN A 699 -31.52 28.79 -5.89
C GLN A 699 -30.12 29.18 -6.36
N GLY A 700 -29.78 30.47 -6.36
CA GLY A 700 -28.45 30.93 -6.74
C GLY A 700 -27.36 30.34 -5.84
N ILE A 701 -27.64 30.28 -4.53
CA ILE A 701 -26.74 29.68 -3.54
C ILE A 701 -26.68 28.16 -3.74
N MET A 702 -27.83 27.50 -3.90
CA MET A 702 -27.92 26.03 -4.05
C MET A 702 -27.20 25.54 -5.30
N SER A 703 -27.34 26.22 -6.44
CA SER A 703 -26.66 25.85 -7.68
C SER A 703 -25.13 25.81 -7.57
N VAL A 704 -24.55 26.64 -6.70
CA VAL A 704 -23.11 26.59 -6.38
C VAL A 704 -22.84 25.53 -5.32
N LEU A 705 -23.69 25.46 -4.29
CA LEU A 705 -23.54 24.55 -3.16
C LEU A 705 -23.63 23.07 -3.54
N ASP A 706 -24.47 22.69 -4.50
CA ASP A 706 -24.65 21.30 -4.93
C ASP A 706 -23.34 20.69 -5.42
N GLY A 707 -22.58 21.44 -6.23
CA GLY A 707 -21.26 21.02 -6.72
C GLY A 707 -20.20 20.95 -5.61
N ILE A 708 -20.27 21.86 -4.64
CA ILE A 708 -19.39 21.87 -3.47
C ILE A 708 -19.67 20.67 -2.57
N ALA A 709 -20.94 20.46 -2.19
CA ALA A 709 -21.37 19.43 -1.26
C ALA A 709 -21.12 18.02 -1.84
N ALA A 710 -21.31 17.83 -3.15
CA ALA A 710 -21.00 16.56 -3.82
C ALA A 710 -19.52 16.17 -3.73
N LYS A 711 -18.62 17.14 -3.55
CA LYS A 711 -17.17 16.95 -3.47
C LYS A 711 -16.57 17.25 -2.10
N ASP A 712 -17.41 17.67 -1.15
CA ASP A 712 -17.00 18.25 0.13
C ASP A 712 -15.90 19.33 -0.02
N ASP A 713 -16.03 20.22 -1.01
CA ASP A 713 -15.02 21.24 -1.34
C ASP A 713 -15.05 22.43 -0.36
N LEU A 714 -14.54 22.20 0.85
CA LEU A 714 -14.40 23.24 1.88
C LEU A 714 -13.42 24.37 1.48
N GLY A 715 -12.63 24.16 0.41
CA GLY A 715 -11.73 25.15 -0.18
C GLY A 715 -12.43 26.18 -1.08
N HIS A 716 -13.67 25.92 -1.49
CA HIS A 716 -14.41 26.79 -2.39
C HIS A 716 -14.58 28.21 -1.84
N ALA A 717 -14.57 29.21 -2.73
CA ALA A 717 -14.70 30.64 -2.38
C ALA A 717 -15.98 30.96 -1.57
N LEU A 718 -17.08 30.26 -1.85
CA LEU A 718 -18.32 30.35 -1.06
C LEU A 718 -18.10 29.94 0.40
N CYS A 719 -17.41 28.82 0.64
CA CYS A 719 -17.07 28.33 1.98
C CYS A 719 -16.14 29.32 2.70
N ALA A 720 -15.15 29.87 2.00
CA ALA A 720 -14.29 30.93 2.53
C ALA A 720 -15.10 32.17 2.94
N ASN A 721 -15.99 32.66 2.08
CA ASN A 721 -16.85 33.81 2.38
C ASN A 721 -17.76 33.55 3.61
N ILE A 722 -18.28 32.33 3.74
CA ILE A 722 -19.08 31.89 4.89
C ILE A 722 -18.22 31.80 6.15
N ARG A 723 -16.91 31.52 6.09
CA ARG A 723 -16.01 31.58 7.25
C ARG A 723 -15.69 33.02 7.63
N ASP A 724 -15.28 33.83 6.66
CA ASP A 724 -14.80 35.20 6.84
C ASP A 724 -15.85 36.13 7.45
N GLY A 725 -17.14 35.92 7.16
CA GLY A 725 -18.17 36.79 7.72
C GLY A 725 -19.61 36.30 7.51
N PRO A 726 -20.60 37.04 8.04
CA PRO A 726 -22.02 36.72 7.92
C PRO A 726 -22.68 37.34 6.67
N TRP A 727 -21.91 37.89 5.73
CA TRP A 727 -22.46 38.79 4.70
C TRP A 727 -23.48 38.12 3.78
N LEU A 728 -23.25 36.87 3.38
CA LEU A 728 -24.21 36.11 2.58
C LEU A 728 -25.53 35.88 3.33
N SER A 729 -25.45 35.54 4.63
CA SER A 729 -26.63 35.42 5.49
C SER A 729 -27.33 36.77 5.62
N ASP A 730 -26.57 37.86 5.81
CA ASP A 730 -27.09 39.23 5.93
C ASP A 730 -27.82 39.69 4.67
N TYR A 731 -27.26 39.37 3.51
CA TYR A 731 -27.88 39.60 2.21
C TYR A 731 -29.21 38.85 2.10
N THR A 732 -29.20 37.54 2.35
CA THR A 732 -30.39 36.67 2.27
C THR A 732 -31.50 37.12 3.22
N ILE A 733 -31.15 37.47 4.46
CA ILE A 733 -32.11 37.95 5.48
C ILE A 733 -32.72 39.29 5.05
N ARG A 734 -31.91 40.21 4.54
CA ARG A 734 -32.36 41.54 4.12
C ARG A 734 -33.38 41.41 3.00
N ARG A 735 -33.08 40.57 2.03
CA ARG A 735 -33.94 40.25 0.89
C ARG A 735 -35.29 39.70 1.35
N PHE A 736 -35.31 38.65 2.18
CA PHE A 736 -36.57 38.13 2.74
C PHE A 736 -37.35 39.14 3.59
N ARG A 737 -36.69 40.13 4.21
CA ARG A 737 -37.39 41.17 4.98
C ARG A 737 -37.98 42.28 4.14
N ALA A 738 -37.56 42.42 2.88
CA ALA A 738 -38.07 43.43 1.97
C ALA A 738 -39.55 43.17 1.60
N HIS A 739 -39.97 41.90 1.50
CA HIS A 739 -41.36 41.55 1.21
C HIS A 739 -42.12 41.05 2.45
N LYS A 740 -43.37 41.49 2.58
CA LYS A 740 -44.22 41.16 3.75
C LYS A 740 -44.50 39.66 3.88
N SER A 741 -44.68 38.97 2.76
CA SER A 741 -44.96 37.53 2.68
C SER A 741 -43.75 36.67 3.08
N THR A 742 -42.55 37.03 2.63
CA THR A 742 -41.31 36.26 2.93
C THR A 742 -40.60 36.68 4.21
N LYS A 743 -41.08 37.73 4.90
CA LYS A 743 -40.50 38.24 6.16
C LYS A 743 -40.28 37.18 7.24
N LYS A 744 -41.13 36.14 7.29
CA LYS A 744 -40.99 35.04 8.24
C LYS A 744 -39.82 34.11 7.90
N LEU A 745 -39.53 33.87 6.62
CA LEU A 745 -38.29 33.20 6.18
C LEU A 745 -37.05 33.99 6.64
N GLY A 746 -37.12 35.32 6.55
CA GLY A 746 -36.11 36.24 7.07
C GLY A 746 -35.94 36.22 8.60
N LYS A 747 -36.89 35.66 9.36
CA LYS A 747 -36.73 35.44 10.82
C LYS A 747 -35.98 34.15 11.09
N ILE A 748 -36.31 33.04 10.40
CA ILE A 748 -35.59 31.77 10.50
C ILE A 748 -34.10 31.99 10.19
N THR A 749 -33.79 32.68 9.09
CA THR A 749 -32.41 33.00 8.69
C THR A 749 -31.73 34.02 9.63
N TYR A 750 -32.47 34.93 10.26
CA TYR A 750 -31.91 35.89 11.23
C TYR A 750 -31.50 35.28 12.56
N PHE A 751 -32.08 34.16 12.98
CA PHE A 751 -31.59 33.44 14.16
C PHE A 751 -30.18 32.86 13.93
N VAL A 752 -29.81 32.57 12.67
CA VAL A 752 -28.46 32.17 12.25
C VAL A 752 -27.45 33.34 12.38
N LYS A 753 -27.92 34.60 12.29
CA LYS A 753 -27.09 35.81 12.25
C LYS A 753 -26.61 36.32 13.61
N LYS A 754 -27.34 36.11 14.70
CA LYS A 754 -27.08 36.80 15.99
C LYS A 754 -25.71 36.46 16.61
N ASP A 755 -24.99 35.51 16.02
CA ASP A 755 -23.76 34.95 16.56
C ASP A 755 -22.44 35.49 15.99
N LYS A 756 -22.38 35.92 14.72
CA LYS A 756 -21.13 36.45 14.14
C LYS A 756 -20.83 37.93 14.46
N LYS A 757 -21.83 38.72 14.82
CA LYS A 757 -21.69 40.20 14.91
C LYS A 757 -20.94 40.73 16.13
N ARG A 758 -20.42 39.87 17.01
CA ARG A 758 -19.70 40.24 18.25
C ARG A 758 -18.43 39.40 18.51
N SER A 759 -17.95 38.68 17.50
CA SER A 759 -16.64 37.98 17.53
C SER A 759 -15.61 38.63 16.60
N LEU A 760 -16.00 39.72 15.92
CA LEU A 760 -15.14 40.57 15.06
C LEU A 760 -15.03 42.02 15.59
N LEU A 761 -15.52 42.24 16.82
CA LEU A 761 -15.29 43.38 17.70
C LEU A 761 -14.98 42.81 19.08
#